data_AF-A0A914AL79-F1
#
_entry.id   AF-A0A914AL79-F1
#
_cell.length_a   1.000
_cell.length_b   1.000
_cell.length_c   1.000
_cell.angle_alpha   90.00
_cell.angle_beta   90.00
_cell.angle_gamma   90.00
#
_symmetry.space_group_name_H-M   'P 1'
#
loop_
_entity.id
_entity.type
_entity.pdbx_description
1 polymer ?
#
loop_
_entity_poly.entity_id
_entity_poly.type
_entity_poly.pdbx_seq_one_letter_code
_entity_poly.pdbx_strand_id
1 'polypeptide(L)'
;MASSESSLQALEGLMNEFFSPGATNQRKREIEELLNNFSAQSGSWRHCFYFLAHTQNEYVMMYALSVFENLINRQWLGVEAQDKMEIRSSLSKFLLSHHKLVPTFICNKLIKVIVCIGRLDWPHFYPDFFSNIIQLIHQPQMVTLGLRMLQTTSEELASPREDLSMARKEQLQRLLLDQIPTILSIVTRILETILDKHRQLVTTATPPPSPTHGDSNDSSPSHIAYGSSPLQSGSSIIRSMFKATPVSKQNVLPLPPLDHDSEQVSLLCLHCLSHLFSWIPLSGSITPNLLTTIFHFANFGCDIQSVQQGSTSPSSQKDLNNSSFSSSGSSSLGVLAMTCINEIMAKNCVPTDFEEYLLKMFQQAFQLLQRVTKDTTEQSVGNKMSELDERYVEKFTEFLRLFVSIHLRRFESNSHFPVLEFLTLLFKYTFQQPCHEGYFSCLDIWTIFIDYLLDKTNTSRCPNTSNLVDRYKDALVSLITEVLHKLQFRCNQSQLEEIDDEILNDDSETEWQNFLRQCLEVIAKVAELLPTEAFRVLYPPFQEYLDVYMGLAQFVTETQEGRRLNITAEHECRRLHCTLRDLCSLFQSLGRLSDHFIAERLSERFDDALSLIDKFCQVTVYGTKMKLYKVKTAIPTVLKSDFIDVHAQSLAALQAFTHWISQFYSEAQRNSRHHDKFVPLVTSIINAVTPLLAKQVPEKILVSAAHLFLSMATTVRPPFLIELASVQILFKDVSGGSLSGLQDEVQLLVCRALSNILILPWPNIPETDQQWALRSQHHAEFIQRLTKEFRSLKNMSQLAKDKSLQERAKPTIRRTLQLLSDQVESIAGEVSKTKQVCHNSLQDSIDVTLYLFPLYIQQSDVINDMMGFYLATFQSLRVQMGIPAIQHTITIFLELFTRERLTVTILEEGNKGRGVVEKFLQILEIIVQEPGSAFKAFLPTIISICMDHIYPIIAQRASPDIKPALYKLLFELLQSKWRYFFSTTVLTKLQSGTETVENEQQFVAIMQVRGVDVAVHSLDIVSQSYCIDCVD
;
A
#
# COMPACT_ATOMS: atom_id res chain seq x y z
N MET A 1 28.06 56.99 -2.39
CA MET A 1 28.71 55.80 -1.80
C MET A 1 28.44 55.83 -0.31
N ALA A 2 27.48 55.04 0.16
CA ALA A 2 27.30 54.82 1.60
C ALA A 2 28.52 54.04 2.12
N SER A 3 29.01 54.34 3.32
CA SER A 3 30.07 53.54 3.94
C SER A 3 29.55 52.12 4.19
N SER A 4 30.41 51.10 4.09
CA SER A 4 30.02 49.70 4.36
C SER A 4 29.41 49.52 5.76
N GLU A 5 29.73 50.40 6.69
CA GLU A 5 29.17 50.47 8.05
C GLU A 5 27.70 50.91 8.08
N SER A 6 27.31 51.96 7.33
CA SER A 6 25.92 52.40 7.29
C SER A 6 25.02 51.43 6.54
N SER A 7 25.56 50.75 5.51
CA SER A 7 24.88 49.64 4.84
C SER A 7 24.67 48.43 5.76
N LEU A 8 25.62 48.13 6.65
CA LEU A 8 25.47 47.04 7.62
C LEU A 8 24.37 47.31 8.64
N GLN A 9 24.36 48.52 9.25
CA GLN A 9 23.33 48.91 10.21
C GLN A 9 21.93 48.90 9.59
N ALA A 10 21.79 49.35 8.35
CA ALA A 10 20.53 49.29 7.61
C ALA A 10 20.08 47.84 7.36
N LEU A 11 21.01 46.95 6.99
CA LEU A 11 20.72 45.55 6.73
C LEU A 11 20.32 44.79 8.01
N GLU A 12 20.98 45.05 9.14
CA GLU A 12 20.60 44.50 10.45
C GLU A 12 19.20 44.94 10.86
N GLY A 13 18.86 46.21 10.65
CA GLY A 13 17.52 46.75 10.89
C GLY A 13 16.45 46.05 10.04
N LEU A 14 16.69 45.89 8.73
CA LEU A 14 15.76 45.24 7.80
C LEU A 14 15.56 43.74 8.10
N MET A 15 16.63 43.01 8.45
CA MET A 15 16.54 41.59 8.79
C MET A 15 15.77 41.36 10.09
N ASN A 16 16.02 42.19 11.11
CA ASN A 16 15.29 42.11 12.38
C ASN A 16 13.81 42.48 12.20
N GLU A 17 13.51 43.45 11.33
CA GLU A 17 12.13 43.80 10.96
C GLU A 17 11.43 42.63 10.25
N PHE A 18 12.10 41.99 9.28
CA PHE A 18 11.56 40.88 8.49
C PHE A 18 11.15 39.68 9.35
N PHE A 19 11.98 39.28 10.32
CA PHE A 19 11.72 38.16 11.22
C PHE A 19 10.92 38.55 12.47
N SER A 20 10.53 39.81 12.62
CA SER A 20 9.71 40.25 13.75
C SER A 20 8.27 39.71 13.65
N PRO A 21 7.63 39.32 14.78
CA PRO A 21 6.24 38.86 14.79
C PRO A 21 5.22 39.97 14.47
N GLY A 22 5.65 41.23 14.43
CA GLY A 22 4.80 42.39 14.10
C GLY A 22 4.81 42.83 12.63
N ALA A 23 5.63 42.21 11.77
CA ALA A 23 5.73 42.60 10.36
C ALA A 23 4.60 42.02 9.50
N THR A 24 3.92 42.88 8.74
CA THR A 24 2.84 42.46 7.82
C THR A 24 3.41 41.74 6.58
N ASN A 25 2.59 40.88 5.96
CA ASN A 25 2.99 40.16 4.73
C ASN A 25 3.35 41.10 3.58
N GLN A 26 2.72 42.27 3.48
CA GLN A 26 3.06 43.30 2.50
C GLN A 26 4.46 43.86 2.76
N ARG A 27 4.77 44.20 4.02
CA ARG A 27 6.08 44.72 4.39
C ARG A 27 7.21 43.71 4.18
N LYS A 28 6.95 42.43 4.46
CA LYS A 28 7.92 41.35 4.19
C LYS A 28 8.29 41.25 2.70
N ARG A 29 7.31 41.39 1.80
CA ARG A 29 7.55 41.41 0.34
C ARG A 29 8.38 42.62 -0.09
N GLU A 30 8.11 43.81 0.45
CA GLU A 30 8.93 45.01 0.17
C GLU A 30 10.38 44.82 0.59
N ILE A 31 10.61 44.24 1.77
CA ILE A 31 11.96 43.95 2.27
C ILE A 31 12.65 42.91 1.36
N GLU A 32 11.96 41.84 0.96
CA GLU A 32 12.48 40.84 0.00
C GLU A 32 12.88 41.47 -1.34
N GLU A 33 12.07 42.37 -1.90
CA GLU A 33 12.41 43.09 -3.14
C GLU A 33 13.69 43.93 -2.97
N LEU A 34 13.82 44.66 -1.86
CA LEU A 34 15.04 45.44 -1.56
C LEU A 34 16.28 44.56 -1.44
N LEU A 35 16.17 43.41 -0.78
CA LEU A 35 17.25 42.45 -0.62
C LEU A 35 17.63 41.77 -1.93
N ASN A 36 16.65 41.44 -2.78
CA ASN A 36 16.91 40.90 -4.10
C ASN A 36 17.61 41.92 -4.99
N ASN A 37 17.16 43.19 -4.96
CA ASN A 37 17.78 44.28 -5.68
C ASN A 37 19.23 44.52 -5.24
N PHE A 38 19.53 44.46 -3.94
CA PHE A 38 20.91 44.55 -3.45
C PHE A 38 21.77 43.37 -3.95
N SER A 39 21.25 42.14 -3.86
CA SER A 39 22.00 40.95 -4.29
C SER A 39 22.32 40.95 -5.79
N ALA A 40 21.47 41.60 -6.61
CA ALA A 40 21.65 41.72 -8.06
C ALA A 40 22.69 42.78 -8.48
N GLN A 41 23.13 43.67 -7.58
CA GLN A 41 24.12 44.70 -7.89
C GLN A 41 25.51 44.10 -8.12
N SER A 42 26.22 44.59 -9.13
CA SER A 42 27.60 44.19 -9.40
C SER A 42 28.53 44.62 -8.27
N GLY A 43 29.24 43.67 -7.66
CA GLY A 43 30.15 43.93 -6.54
C GLY A 43 29.51 43.92 -5.15
N SER A 44 28.22 43.58 -5.01
CA SER A 44 27.51 43.43 -3.72
C SER A 44 28.21 42.45 -2.76
N TRP A 45 28.88 41.44 -3.30
CA TRP A 45 29.66 40.45 -2.54
C TRP A 45 30.83 41.06 -1.75
N ARG A 46 31.41 42.19 -2.19
CA ARG A 46 32.47 42.89 -1.46
C ARG A 46 31.96 43.45 -0.13
N HIS A 47 30.73 43.96 -0.12
CA HIS A 47 30.06 44.40 1.10
C HIS A 47 29.73 43.21 2.02
N CYS A 48 29.40 42.04 1.44
CA CYS A 48 29.13 40.83 2.22
C CYS A 48 30.35 40.35 3.02
N PHE A 49 31.58 40.55 2.52
CA PHE A 49 32.79 40.30 3.33
C PHE A 49 32.88 41.20 4.56
N TYR A 50 32.57 42.49 4.38
CA TYR A 50 32.52 43.43 5.50
C TYR A 50 31.44 43.02 6.51
N PHE A 51 30.26 42.61 6.04
CA PHE A 51 29.16 42.17 6.91
C PHE A 51 29.56 40.95 7.75
N LEU A 52 30.11 39.90 7.12
CA LEU A 52 30.53 38.68 7.81
C LEU A 52 31.60 38.92 8.88
N ALA A 53 32.49 39.91 8.68
CA ALA A 53 33.55 40.22 9.63
C ALA A 53 33.11 41.08 10.83
N HIS A 54 32.00 41.83 10.72
CA HIS A 54 31.62 42.86 11.71
C HIS A 54 30.25 42.66 12.34
N THR A 55 29.37 41.81 11.79
CA THR A 55 28.06 41.53 12.38
C THR A 55 28.12 40.38 13.39
N GLN A 56 27.23 40.40 14.37
CA GLN A 56 26.87 39.23 15.19
C GLN A 56 25.46 38.72 14.87
N ASN A 57 24.75 39.38 13.94
CA ASN A 57 23.38 39.03 13.59
C ASN A 57 23.35 37.81 12.65
N GLU A 58 22.79 36.71 13.16
CA GLU A 58 22.70 35.43 12.46
C GLU A 58 21.93 35.54 11.13
N TYR A 59 20.89 36.38 11.06
CA TYR A 59 20.12 36.61 9.84
C TYR A 59 20.95 37.30 8.75
N VAL A 60 21.77 38.28 9.15
CA VAL A 60 22.66 38.99 8.23
C VAL A 60 23.76 38.08 7.72
N MET A 61 24.34 37.23 8.58
CA MET A 61 25.31 36.22 8.17
C MET A 61 24.71 35.24 7.15
N MET A 62 23.50 34.72 7.41
CA MET A 62 22.81 33.80 6.50
C MET A 62 22.47 34.45 5.15
N TYR A 63 22.04 35.71 5.17
CA TYR A 63 21.81 36.49 3.95
C TYR A 63 23.11 36.69 3.16
N ALA A 64 24.18 37.14 3.81
CA ALA A 64 25.48 37.36 3.18
C ALA A 64 26.02 36.06 2.53
N LEU A 65 25.92 34.92 3.21
CA LEU A 65 26.29 33.62 2.65
C LEU A 65 25.39 33.20 1.48
N SER A 66 24.11 33.57 1.49
CA SER A 66 23.19 33.29 0.38
C SER A 66 23.47 34.16 -0.84
N VAL A 67 23.95 35.39 -0.65
CA VAL A 67 24.46 36.24 -1.74
C VAL A 67 25.68 35.58 -2.39
N PHE A 68 26.62 35.05 -1.60
CA PHE A 68 27.75 34.29 -2.14
C PHE A 68 27.31 33.03 -2.88
N GLU A 69 26.39 32.23 -2.32
CA GLU A 69 25.85 31.04 -2.98
C GLU A 69 25.21 31.38 -4.33
N ASN A 70 24.41 32.44 -4.41
CA ASN A 70 23.79 32.89 -5.66
C ASN A 70 24.81 33.37 -6.69
N LEU A 71 25.82 34.13 -6.26
CA LEU A 71 26.93 34.56 -7.12
C LEU A 71 27.65 33.36 -7.72
N ILE A 72 27.97 32.36 -6.89
CA ILE A 72 28.68 31.15 -7.30
C ILE A 72 27.82 30.30 -8.25
N ASN A 73 26.54 30.09 -7.94
CA ASN A 73 25.70 29.22 -8.76
C ASN A 73 25.27 29.86 -10.09
N ARG A 74 25.14 31.19 -10.17
CA ARG A 74 24.59 31.86 -11.37
C ARG A 74 25.61 32.64 -12.20
N GLN A 75 26.65 33.20 -11.58
CA GLN A 75 27.53 34.19 -12.23
C GLN A 75 29.02 33.81 -12.19
N TRP A 76 29.38 32.67 -11.59
CA TRP A 76 30.78 32.30 -11.35
C TRP A 76 31.66 32.26 -12.60
N LEU A 77 31.15 31.83 -13.74
CA LEU A 77 31.91 31.82 -15.01
C LEU A 77 32.34 33.23 -15.44
N GLY A 78 31.56 34.26 -15.10
CA GLY A 78 31.84 35.66 -15.44
C GLY A 78 32.68 36.44 -14.43
N VAL A 79 33.03 35.84 -13.28
CA VAL A 79 33.86 36.50 -12.25
C VAL A 79 35.35 36.41 -12.64
N GLU A 80 36.09 37.51 -12.48
CA GLU A 80 37.53 37.56 -12.77
C GLU A 80 38.35 36.62 -11.87
N ALA A 81 39.46 36.09 -12.39
CA ALA A 81 40.28 35.12 -11.67
C ALA A 81 40.83 35.66 -10.32
N GLN A 82 41.14 36.96 -10.25
CA GLN A 82 41.61 37.60 -9.02
C GLN A 82 40.51 37.67 -7.96
N ASP A 83 39.31 38.09 -8.34
CA ASP A 83 38.13 38.12 -7.46
C ASP A 83 37.76 36.71 -6.99
N LYS A 84 37.83 35.68 -7.85
CA LYS A 84 37.63 34.27 -7.46
C LYS A 84 38.61 33.82 -6.38
N MET A 85 39.89 34.18 -6.53
CA MET A 85 40.94 33.84 -5.57
C MET A 85 40.73 34.55 -4.22
N GLU A 86 40.34 35.83 -4.26
CA GLU A 86 40.00 36.62 -3.08
C GLU A 86 38.80 36.02 -2.34
N ILE A 87 37.73 35.68 -3.07
CA ILE A 87 36.52 35.09 -2.49
C ILE A 87 36.85 33.77 -1.80
N ARG A 88 37.56 32.88 -2.50
CA ARG A 88 37.95 31.56 -2.00
C ARG A 88 38.83 31.65 -0.74
N SER A 89 39.88 32.48 -0.79
CA SER A 89 40.82 32.62 0.33
C SER A 89 40.18 33.26 1.56
N SER A 90 39.33 34.28 1.36
CA SER A 90 38.67 35.00 2.45
C SER A 90 37.61 34.14 3.15
N LEU A 91 36.76 33.43 2.40
CA LEU A 91 35.76 32.51 2.98
C LEU A 91 36.44 31.36 3.74
N SER A 92 37.51 30.78 3.17
CA SER A 92 38.25 29.70 3.83
C SER A 92 38.93 30.18 5.12
N LYS A 93 39.53 31.38 5.10
CA LYS A 93 40.12 32.01 6.30
C LYS A 93 39.07 32.29 7.37
N PHE A 94 37.89 32.77 6.97
CA PHE A 94 36.78 33.04 7.87
C PHE A 94 36.27 31.75 8.53
N LEU A 95 36.09 30.67 7.76
CA LEU A 95 35.69 29.36 8.29
C LEU A 95 36.68 28.87 9.36
N LEU A 96 37.98 28.85 9.06
CA LEU A 96 39.00 28.33 9.99
C LEU A 96 39.08 29.14 11.29
N SER A 97 38.86 30.46 11.23
CA SER A 97 38.94 31.34 12.41
C SER A 97 37.66 31.37 13.24
N HIS A 98 36.47 31.18 12.63
CA HIS A 98 35.19 31.40 13.29
C HIS A 98 34.32 30.14 13.47
N HIS A 99 34.74 28.96 13.00
CA HIS A 99 33.92 27.72 13.07
C HIS A 99 33.44 27.31 14.47
N LYS A 100 34.13 27.72 15.55
CA LYS A 100 33.69 27.49 16.95
C LYS A 100 32.88 28.64 17.54
N LEU A 101 32.90 29.81 16.90
CA LEU A 101 32.29 31.05 17.39
C LEU A 101 30.90 31.28 16.80
N VAL A 102 30.62 30.73 15.61
CA VAL A 102 29.32 30.86 14.93
C VAL A 102 28.43 29.63 15.17
N PRO A 103 27.09 29.80 15.17
CA PRO A 103 26.15 28.69 15.22
C PRO A 103 26.37 27.64 14.12
N THR A 104 26.03 26.39 14.43
CA THR A 104 26.26 25.22 13.56
C THR A 104 25.64 25.37 12.18
N PHE A 105 24.44 25.95 12.07
CA PHE A 105 23.74 26.13 10.78
C PHE A 105 24.44 27.18 9.89
N ILE A 106 25.04 28.23 10.46
CA ILE A 106 25.83 29.22 9.73
C ILE A 106 27.14 28.58 9.25
N CYS A 107 27.79 27.82 10.12
CA CYS A 107 28.99 27.04 9.78
C CYS A 107 28.70 26.08 8.60
N ASN A 108 27.60 25.32 8.67
CA ASN A 108 27.18 24.40 7.60
C ASN A 108 26.89 25.15 6.29
N LYS A 109 26.23 26.31 6.35
CA LYS A 109 25.99 27.17 5.17
C LYS A 109 27.30 27.66 4.56
N LEU A 110 28.26 28.09 5.37
CA LEU A 110 29.58 28.54 4.90
C LEU A 110 30.38 27.39 4.26
N ILE A 111 30.37 26.21 4.87
CA ILE A 111 30.94 24.99 4.29
C ILE A 111 30.31 24.74 2.91
N LYS A 112 28.97 24.76 2.83
CA LYS A 112 28.25 24.58 1.57
C LYS A 112 28.69 25.56 0.49
N VAL A 113 28.80 26.86 0.82
CA VAL A 113 29.28 27.89 -0.12
C VAL A 113 30.69 27.55 -0.65
N ILE A 114 31.61 27.14 0.23
CA ILE A 114 32.98 26.74 -0.18
C ILE A 114 32.94 25.48 -1.05
N VAL A 115 32.08 24.51 -0.73
CA VAL A 115 31.88 23.30 -1.54
C VAL A 115 31.28 23.64 -2.91
N CYS A 116 30.36 24.62 -3.01
CA CYS A 116 29.84 25.10 -4.30
C CYS A 116 30.96 25.67 -5.20
N ILE A 117 31.98 26.32 -4.62
CA ILE A 117 33.17 26.74 -5.38
C ILE A 117 33.94 25.50 -5.87
N GLY A 118 34.18 24.52 -4.99
CA GLY A 118 34.82 23.25 -5.34
C GLY A 118 34.09 22.52 -6.47
N ARG A 119 32.76 22.48 -6.43
CA ARG A 119 31.87 21.89 -7.44
C ARG A 119 32.13 22.48 -8.84
N LEU A 120 32.50 23.75 -8.95
CA LEU A 120 32.77 24.41 -10.24
C LEU A 120 34.25 24.36 -10.65
N ASP A 121 35.17 24.56 -9.70
CA ASP A 121 36.58 24.83 -10.00
C ASP A 121 37.54 23.65 -9.77
N TRP A 122 37.13 22.62 -9.02
CA TRP A 122 37.97 21.43 -8.78
C TRP A 122 37.99 20.51 -10.01
N PRO A 123 39.14 19.99 -10.47
CA PRO A 123 40.47 20.06 -9.87
C PRO A 123 41.39 21.12 -10.49
N HIS A 124 41.01 21.74 -11.61
CA HIS A 124 41.93 22.58 -12.39
C HIS A 124 42.18 23.97 -11.80
N PHE A 125 41.13 24.66 -11.35
CA PHE A 125 41.21 26.02 -10.81
C PHE A 125 41.25 26.05 -9.27
N TYR A 126 40.88 24.93 -8.64
CA TYR A 126 41.01 24.72 -7.20
C TYR A 126 41.59 23.33 -6.86
N PRO A 127 42.88 23.08 -7.17
CA PRO A 127 43.51 21.77 -7.00
C PRO A 127 43.58 21.30 -5.54
N ASP A 128 43.84 22.22 -4.61
CA ASP A 128 44.02 21.90 -3.18
C ASP A 128 42.70 21.71 -2.41
N PHE A 129 41.54 21.83 -3.07
CA PHE A 129 40.23 21.76 -2.41
C PHE A 129 40.08 20.49 -1.57
N PHE A 130 40.32 19.33 -2.19
CA PHE A 130 40.10 18.04 -1.55
C PHE A 130 41.22 17.67 -0.57
N SER A 131 42.47 18.01 -0.89
CA SER A 131 43.61 17.77 0.00
C SER A 131 43.50 18.58 1.30
N ASN A 132 42.97 19.81 1.24
CA ASN A 132 42.68 20.62 2.42
C ASN A 132 41.64 19.97 3.34
N ILE A 133 40.58 19.36 2.79
CA ILE A 133 39.57 18.63 3.58
C ILE A 133 40.23 17.45 4.31
N ILE A 134 41.05 16.65 3.60
CA ILE A 134 41.78 15.54 4.20
C ILE A 134 42.72 16.02 5.33
N GLN A 135 43.43 17.14 5.13
CA GLN A 135 44.33 17.70 6.15
C GLN A 135 43.59 18.12 7.42
N LEU A 136 42.39 18.72 7.29
CA LEU A 136 41.56 19.09 8.43
C LEU A 136 41.11 17.86 9.23
N ILE A 137 40.78 16.76 8.56
CA ILE A 137 40.38 15.50 9.21
C ILE A 137 41.54 14.89 10.02
N HIS A 138 42.78 15.02 9.55
CA HIS A 138 43.96 14.48 10.25
C HIS A 138 44.32 15.28 11.53
N GLN A 139 43.81 16.49 11.69
CA GLN A 139 44.06 17.32 12.88
C GLN A 139 43.01 17.05 13.96
N PRO A 140 43.37 16.57 15.17
CA PRO A 140 42.40 16.18 16.20
C PRO A 140 41.41 17.30 16.59
N GLN A 141 41.87 18.56 16.57
CA GLN A 141 41.04 19.71 16.95
C GLN A 141 40.07 20.18 15.84
N MET A 142 40.30 19.75 14.59
CA MET A 142 39.55 20.15 13.40
C MET A 142 38.79 18.99 12.75
N VAL A 143 38.88 17.78 13.33
CA VAL A 143 38.30 16.56 12.75
C VAL A 143 36.79 16.68 12.50
N THR A 144 36.04 17.30 13.42
CA THR A 144 34.60 17.52 13.27
C THR A 144 34.27 18.47 12.12
N LEU A 145 35.06 19.53 11.94
CA LEU A 145 34.93 20.46 10.82
C LEU A 145 35.27 19.77 9.49
N GLY A 146 36.38 19.02 9.45
CA GLY A 146 36.81 18.27 8.28
C GLY A 146 35.79 17.22 7.83
N LEU A 147 35.19 16.47 8.77
CA LEU A 147 34.15 15.49 8.48
C LEU A 147 32.86 16.13 7.96
N ARG A 148 32.43 17.27 8.52
CA ARG A 148 31.29 18.03 7.98
C ARG A 148 31.55 18.52 6.56
N MET A 149 32.75 19.05 6.31
CA MET A 149 33.16 19.47 4.96
C MET A 149 33.17 18.30 3.98
N LEU A 150 33.67 17.14 4.39
CA LEU A 150 33.67 15.93 3.59
C LEU A 150 32.24 15.46 3.26
N GLN A 151 31.36 15.44 4.26
CA GLN A 151 29.95 15.06 4.08
C GLN A 151 29.26 15.99 3.07
N THR A 152 29.33 17.31 3.27
CA THR A 152 28.72 18.28 2.35
C THR A 152 29.35 18.20 0.95
N THR A 153 30.65 17.92 0.85
CA THR A 153 31.32 17.67 -0.43
C THR A 153 30.74 16.45 -1.12
N SER A 154 30.50 15.36 -0.41
CA SER A 154 29.86 14.19 -0.99
C SER A 154 28.44 14.48 -1.46
N GLU A 155 27.62 15.17 -0.66
CA GLU A 155 26.22 15.50 -0.98
C GLU A 155 26.10 16.38 -2.24
N GLU A 156 26.94 17.40 -2.37
CA GLU A 156 26.83 18.39 -3.47
C GLU A 156 27.55 17.95 -4.77
N LEU A 157 28.57 17.08 -4.70
CA LEU A 157 29.32 16.64 -5.87
C LEU A 157 28.89 15.27 -6.41
N ALA A 158 28.33 14.37 -5.57
CA ALA A 158 27.88 13.05 -6.03
C ALA A 158 26.54 13.12 -6.78
N SER A 159 25.62 13.96 -6.30
CA SER A 159 24.31 14.21 -6.92
C SER A 159 24.06 15.72 -7.10
N PRO A 160 24.81 16.40 -7.98
CA PRO A 160 24.66 17.84 -8.18
C PRO A 160 23.29 18.19 -8.79
N ARG A 161 22.77 19.36 -8.39
CA ARG A 161 21.51 19.94 -8.89
C ARG A 161 21.48 20.05 -10.43
N GLU A 162 20.31 20.26 -11.01
CA GLU A 162 20.08 20.34 -12.48
C GLU A 162 20.76 21.55 -13.17
N ASP A 163 21.47 22.39 -12.42
CA ASP A 163 22.19 23.58 -12.89
C ASP A 163 23.53 23.29 -13.58
N LEU A 164 24.03 22.04 -13.55
CA LEU A 164 25.28 21.62 -14.21
C LEU A 164 25.05 20.78 -15.47
N SER A 165 25.97 20.91 -16.44
CA SER A 165 25.99 20.05 -17.63
C SER A 165 26.30 18.59 -17.26
N MET A 166 25.73 17.64 -18.00
CA MET A 166 25.94 16.19 -17.78
C MET A 166 27.44 15.81 -17.78
N ALA A 167 28.23 16.39 -18.69
CA ALA A 167 29.68 16.16 -18.74
C ALA A 167 30.39 16.58 -17.45
N ARG A 168 29.97 17.69 -16.81
CA ARG A 168 30.54 18.14 -15.55
C ARG A 168 30.12 17.24 -14.38
N LYS A 169 28.88 16.76 -14.38
CA LYS A 169 28.38 15.81 -13.37
C LYS A 169 29.18 14.49 -13.42
N GLU A 170 29.37 13.93 -14.61
CA GLU A 170 30.19 12.73 -14.79
C GLU A 170 31.65 12.94 -14.36
N GLN A 171 32.23 14.10 -14.68
CA GLN A 171 33.60 14.43 -14.28
C GLN A 171 33.75 14.48 -12.75
N LEU A 172 32.85 15.19 -12.06
CA LEU A 172 32.86 15.28 -10.59
C LEU A 172 32.67 13.91 -9.94
N GLN A 173 31.75 13.09 -10.47
CA GLN A 173 31.52 11.75 -9.98
C GLN A 173 32.77 10.87 -10.14
N ARG A 174 33.43 10.88 -11.31
CA ARG A 174 34.69 10.15 -11.53
C ARG A 174 35.78 10.58 -10.55
N LEU A 175 35.98 11.90 -10.40
CA LEU A 175 36.99 12.43 -9.50
C LEU A 175 36.72 12.07 -8.02
N LEU A 176 35.46 12.10 -7.60
CA LEU A 176 35.09 11.65 -6.26
C LEU A 176 35.33 10.15 -6.07
N LEU A 177 34.98 9.31 -7.06
CA LEU A 177 35.21 7.87 -7.03
C LEU A 177 36.69 7.53 -6.82
N ASP A 178 37.60 8.26 -7.46
CA ASP A 178 39.06 8.09 -7.28
C ASP A 178 39.51 8.35 -5.82
N GLN A 179 38.78 9.19 -5.08
CA GLN A 179 39.10 9.52 -3.68
C GLN A 179 38.45 8.57 -2.66
N ILE A 180 37.45 7.77 -3.05
CA ILE A 180 36.67 6.91 -2.14
C ILE A 180 37.54 5.95 -1.31
N PRO A 181 38.54 5.23 -1.86
CA PRO A 181 39.35 4.31 -1.07
C PRO A 181 40.08 5.02 0.08
N THR A 182 40.59 6.23 -0.19
CA THR A 182 41.26 7.07 0.80
C THR A 182 40.29 7.55 1.88
N ILE A 183 39.09 8.02 1.48
CA ILE A 183 38.04 8.46 2.41
C ILE A 183 37.64 7.32 3.35
N LEU A 184 37.31 6.15 2.79
CA LEU A 184 36.86 5.01 3.59
C LEU A 184 37.94 4.54 4.56
N SER A 185 39.21 4.52 4.14
CA SER A 185 40.33 4.18 5.03
C SER A 185 40.45 5.16 6.21
N ILE A 186 40.36 6.47 5.94
CA ILE A 186 40.43 7.51 6.98
C ILE A 186 39.27 7.37 7.98
N VAL A 187 38.04 7.27 7.48
CA VAL A 187 36.85 7.16 8.33
C VAL A 187 36.86 5.86 9.15
N THR A 188 37.26 4.74 8.53
CA THR A 188 37.42 3.45 9.24
C THR A 188 38.42 3.58 10.38
N ARG A 189 39.61 4.16 10.13
CA ARG A 189 40.66 4.31 11.15
C ARG A 189 40.23 5.21 12.30
N ILE A 190 39.47 6.28 12.03
CA ILE A 190 38.92 7.16 13.07
C ILE A 190 38.00 6.36 14.00
N LEU A 191 37.05 5.62 13.40
CA LEU A 191 36.11 4.78 14.15
C LEU A 191 36.83 3.68 14.95
N GLU A 192 37.79 2.99 14.36
CA GLU A 192 38.61 1.96 15.05
C GLU A 192 39.38 2.55 16.23
N THR A 193 40.01 3.71 16.05
CA THR A 193 40.76 4.39 17.13
C THR A 193 39.86 4.74 18.31
N ILE A 194 38.61 5.15 18.04
CA ILE A 194 37.60 5.43 19.07
C ILE A 194 37.21 4.13 19.79
N LEU A 195 36.96 3.05 19.04
CA LEU A 195 36.61 1.76 19.61
C LEU A 195 37.74 1.13 20.44
N ASP A 196 39.00 1.25 20.02
CA ASP A 196 40.13 0.71 20.76
C ASP A 196 40.38 1.46 22.06
N LYS A 197 40.21 2.80 22.06
CA LYS A 197 40.20 3.61 23.29
C LYS A 197 39.07 3.18 24.23
N HIS A 198 37.89 2.91 23.68
CA HIS A 198 36.74 2.44 24.45
C HIS A 198 36.99 1.06 25.08
N ARG A 199 37.56 0.09 24.33
CA ARG A 199 37.92 -1.24 24.85
C ARG A 199 38.96 -1.18 25.97
N GLN A 200 39.91 -0.26 25.91
CA GLN A 200 40.94 -0.07 26.95
C GLN A 200 40.35 0.51 28.24
N LEU A 201 39.33 1.36 28.14
CA LEU A 201 38.60 1.90 29.30
C LEU A 201 37.73 0.81 29.96
N VAL A 202 37.13 -0.09 29.18
CA VAL A 202 36.32 -1.21 29.70
C VAL A 202 37.19 -2.23 30.44
N THR A 203 38.36 -2.56 29.89
CA THR A 203 39.27 -3.57 30.48
C THR A 203 39.96 -3.10 31.76
N THR A 204 40.16 -1.79 31.94
CA THR A 204 40.77 -1.21 33.16
C THR A 204 39.79 -1.01 34.32
N ALA A 205 38.47 -1.10 34.08
CA ALA A 205 37.43 -0.94 35.08
C ALA A 205 37.03 -2.23 35.82
N THR A 206 37.57 -3.40 35.44
CA THR A 206 37.33 -4.67 36.16
C THR A 206 38.43 -4.91 37.21
N PRO A 207 38.10 -5.10 38.51
CA PRO A 207 39.10 -5.48 39.51
C PRO A 207 39.65 -6.89 39.22
N PRO A 208 40.89 -7.21 39.61
CA PRO A 208 41.49 -8.51 39.33
C PRO A 208 40.72 -9.65 40.03
N PRO A 209 40.66 -10.85 39.44
CA PRO A 209 39.96 -11.98 40.04
C PRO A 209 40.66 -12.37 41.36
N SER A 210 39.89 -12.44 42.43
CA SER A 210 40.34 -13.04 43.69
C SER A 210 40.56 -14.55 43.50
N PRO A 211 41.56 -15.17 44.17
CA PRO A 211 41.84 -16.59 44.00
C PRO A 211 40.76 -17.41 44.72
N THR A 212 39.85 -18.04 43.97
CA THR A 212 38.95 -19.06 44.52
C THR A 212 39.62 -20.43 44.48
N HIS A 213 39.79 -21.00 45.68
CA HIS A 213 39.98 -22.43 45.90
C HIS A 213 38.90 -23.24 45.16
N GLY A 214 39.32 -24.36 44.59
CA GLY A 214 38.42 -25.33 43.98
C GLY A 214 37.60 -26.08 45.02
N ASP A 215 36.45 -26.58 44.58
CA ASP A 215 36.09 -27.97 44.83
C ASP A 215 34.97 -28.42 43.86
N SER A 216 35.06 -29.71 43.57
CA SER A 216 34.32 -30.52 42.60
C SER A 216 33.07 -31.18 43.19
N ASN A 217 32.19 -31.64 42.28
CA ASN A 217 31.04 -32.56 42.46
C ASN A 217 29.80 -32.00 43.18
N ASP A 218 28.62 -32.09 42.56
CA ASP A 218 27.84 -33.33 42.69
C ASP A 218 26.64 -33.42 41.72
N SER A 219 26.13 -34.63 41.63
CA SER A 219 25.14 -35.14 40.69
C SER A 219 23.78 -35.41 41.36
N SER A 220 22.71 -35.38 40.54
CA SER A 220 21.43 -36.13 40.71
C SER A 220 20.22 -35.38 41.36
N PRO A 221 18.95 -35.88 41.22
CA PRO A 221 17.86 -35.14 40.56
C PRO A 221 16.53 -35.02 41.37
N SER A 222 15.54 -34.33 40.76
CA SER A 222 14.09 -34.32 41.05
C SER A 222 13.54 -33.35 42.10
N HIS A 223 12.63 -32.45 41.69
CA HIS A 223 11.24 -32.39 42.16
C HIS A 223 10.38 -31.43 41.32
N ILE A 224 9.14 -31.87 41.08
CA ILE A 224 8.04 -31.27 40.32
C ILE A 224 7.33 -30.18 41.16
N ALA A 225 6.97 -29.05 40.54
CA ALA A 225 5.81 -28.24 40.92
C ALA A 225 5.35 -27.32 39.76
N TYR A 226 4.03 -27.14 39.67
CA TYR A 226 3.24 -26.65 38.53
C TYR A 226 3.41 -25.15 38.20
N GLY A 227 3.38 -24.83 36.90
CA GLY A 227 3.17 -23.49 36.33
C GLY A 227 3.00 -23.59 34.82
N SER A 228 1.78 -23.34 34.32
CA SER A 228 1.32 -23.61 32.95
C SER A 228 1.70 -22.51 31.95
N SER A 229 2.62 -22.83 31.03
CA SER A 229 2.80 -22.17 29.73
C SER A 229 2.62 -23.20 28.61
N PRO A 230 1.87 -22.92 27.52
CA PRO A 230 1.53 -23.91 26.50
C PRO A 230 2.67 -24.27 25.52
N LEU A 231 3.87 -23.71 25.69
CA LEU A 231 5.08 -24.01 24.90
C LEU A 231 5.61 -25.46 25.06
N GLN A 232 4.95 -26.33 25.82
CA GLN A 232 5.41 -27.71 26.07
C GLN A 232 4.69 -28.80 25.26
N SER A 233 3.62 -28.48 24.52
CA SER A 233 2.87 -29.47 23.73
C SER A 233 3.07 -29.26 22.22
N GLY A 234 4.31 -29.41 21.75
CA GLY A 234 4.63 -29.41 20.32
C GLY A 234 5.98 -30.09 20.06
N SER A 235 5.94 -31.23 19.37
CA SER A 235 7.04 -32.08 18.85
C SER A 235 8.40 -32.12 19.58
N SER A 236 8.91 -33.34 19.85
CA SER A 236 10.25 -33.58 20.42
C SER A 236 11.43 -32.97 19.63
N ILE A 237 11.18 -32.50 18.40
CA ILE A 237 12.15 -31.92 17.46
C ILE A 237 12.33 -30.42 17.73
N ILE A 238 11.28 -29.68 18.11
CA ILE A 238 11.37 -28.28 18.55
C ILE A 238 12.33 -28.17 19.75
N ARG A 239 12.25 -29.13 20.69
CA ARG A 239 13.20 -29.25 21.81
C ARG A 239 14.64 -29.55 21.38
N SER A 240 14.83 -30.16 20.21
CA SER A 240 16.15 -30.44 19.63
C SER A 240 16.73 -29.24 18.85
N MET A 241 15.87 -28.41 18.24
CA MET A 241 16.26 -27.15 17.60
C MET A 241 16.65 -26.07 18.62
N PHE A 242 16.08 -26.10 19.84
CA PHE A 242 16.35 -25.10 20.89
C PHE A 242 17.58 -25.37 21.78
N LYS A 243 18.46 -26.32 21.43
CA LYS A 243 19.77 -26.46 22.10
C LYS A 243 20.80 -25.56 21.43
N ALA A 244 20.83 -24.28 21.82
CA ALA A 244 21.88 -23.36 21.39
C ALA A 244 23.28 -23.89 21.80
N THR A 245 24.19 -23.95 20.84
CA THR A 245 25.62 -24.24 21.03
C THR A 245 26.26 -23.13 21.88
N PRO A 246 27.16 -23.42 22.84
CA PRO A 246 27.74 -22.39 23.69
C PRO A 246 28.76 -21.55 22.91
N VAL A 247 28.39 -20.33 22.53
CA VAL A 247 29.31 -19.33 21.97
C VAL A 247 30.09 -18.63 23.10
N SER A 248 31.37 -18.33 22.84
CA SER A 248 32.33 -17.72 23.77
C SER A 248 31.79 -16.52 24.56
N LYS A 249 31.88 -16.62 25.90
CA LYS A 249 31.34 -15.67 26.90
C LYS A 249 31.89 -14.23 26.86
N GLN A 250 32.79 -13.87 25.93
CA GLN A 250 33.47 -12.56 25.93
C GLN A 250 32.72 -11.43 25.20
N ASN A 251 31.76 -11.72 24.31
CA ASN A 251 31.08 -10.69 23.49
C ASN A 251 29.66 -10.30 23.97
N VAL A 252 29.25 -10.76 25.16
CA VAL A 252 27.86 -10.66 25.66
C VAL A 252 27.68 -9.58 26.74
N LEU A 253 28.73 -8.80 27.04
CA LEU A 253 28.66 -7.73 28.04
C LEU A 253 28.03 -6.46 27.45
N PRO A 254 27.20 -5.72 28.22
CA PRO A 254 26.65 -4.43 27.81
C PRO A 254 27.77 -3.41 27.61
N LEU A 255 27.73 -2.68 26.51
CA LEU A 255 28.72 -1.66 26.17
C LEU A 255 28.47 -0.38 27.00
N PRO A 256 29.49 0.21 27.67
CA PRO A 256 29.32 1.50 28.33
C PRO A 256 29.21 2.65 27.33
N PRO A 257 28.61 3.80 27.71
CA PRO A 257 28.48 4.97 26.84
C PRO A 257 29.84 5.56 26.46
N LEU A 258 29.92 6.17 25.28
CA LEU A 258 31.09 6.92 24.82
C LEU A 258 31.14 8.32 25.47
N ASP A 259 32.32 8.95 25.47
CA ASP A 259 32.44 10.38 25.79
C ASP A 259 31.83 11.25 24.67
N HIS A 260 31.40 12.46 25.01
CA HIS A 260 30.64 13.34 24.10
C HIS A 260 31.39 13.69 22.80
N ASP A 261 32.70 13.89 22.87
CA ASP A 261 33.53 14.23 21.71
C ASP A 261 33.67 13.01 20.77
N SER A 262 33.98 11.83 21.33
CA SER A 262 34.05 10.57 20.57
C SER A 262 32.71 10.19 19.95
N GLU A 263 31.61 10.43 20.65
CA GLU A 263 30.26 10.22 20.13
C GLU A 263 29.97 11.15 18.94
N GLN A 264 30.21 12.46 19.07
CA GLN A 264 29.97 13.42 18.00
C GLN A 264 30.77 13.09 16.73
N VAL A 265 32.04 12.69 16.89
CA VAL A 265 32.88 12.27 15.77
C VAL A 265 32.34 10.99 15.14
N SER A 266 31.92 10.00 15.95
CA SER A 266 31.35 8.75 15.46
C SER A 266 30.05 8.96 14.68
N LEU A 267 29.17 9.85 15.15
CA LEU A 267 27.94 10.24 14.45
C LEU A 267 28.25 10.84 13.07
N LEU A 268 29.20 11.77 12.98
CA LEU A 268 29.61 12.39 11.70
C LEU A 268 30.24 11.35 10.75
N CYS A 269 31.06 10.44 11.27
CA CYS A 269 31.64 9.35 10.48
C CYS A 269 30.55 8.42 9.93
N LEU A 270 29.59 7.99 10.75
CA LEU A 270 28.50 7.10 10.32
C LEU A 270 27.54 7.80 9.34
N HIS A 271 27.21 9.06 9.55
CA HIS A 271 26.44 9.85 8.57
C HIS A 271 27.15 9.94 7.23
N CYS A 272 28.46 10.22 7.24
CA CYS A 272 29.26 10.25 6.03
C CYS A 272 29.28 8.88 5.34
N LEU A 273 29.47 7.79 6.08
CA LEU A 273 29.43 6.43 5.52
C LEU A 273 28.07 6.08 4.91
N SER A 274 26.96 6.37 5.60
CA SER A 274 25.61 6.14 5.10
C SER A 274 25.37 6.87 3.78
N HIS A 275 25.74 8.15 3.70
CA HIS A 275 25.62 8.92 2.45
C HIS A 275 26.54 8.38 1.36
N LEU A 276 27.79 8.01 1.66
CA LEU A 276 28.70 7.42 0.68
C LEU A 276 28.14 6.10 0.13
N PHE A 277 27.62 5.23 1.00
CA PHE A 277 27.07 3.94 0.60
C PHE A 277 25.84 4.04 -0.29
N SER A 278 25.08 5.13 -0.26
CA SER A 278 23.90 5.29 -1.13
C SER A 278 24.27 5.37 -2.62
N TRP A 279 25.43 5.92 -2.99
CA TRP A 279 25.79 6.16 -4.40
C TRP A 279 27.08 5.48 -4.89
N ILE A 280 28.01 5.04 -4.03
CA ILE A 280 29.26 4.40 -4.49
C ILE A 280 29.04 2.96 -5.04
N PRO A 281 29.87 2.49 -5.99
CA PRO A 281 29.96 1.08 -6.35
C PRO A 281 30.72 0.29 -5.25
N LEU A 282 30.03 -0.62 -4.55
CA LEU A 282 30.60 -1.27 -3.37
C LEU A 282 31.55 -2.46 -3.69
N SER A 283 31.54 -2.99 -4.92
CA SER A 283 32.26 -4.23 -5.29
C SER A 283 33.78 -4.16 -5.12
N GLY A 284 34.39 -2.96 -5.12
CA GLY A 284 35.83 -2.77 -4.92
C GLY A 284 36.21 -1.85 -3.75
N SER A 285 35.24 -1.36 -2.98
CA SER A 285 35.46 -0.25 -2.03
C SER A 285 35.31 -0.65 -0.56
N ILE A 286 34.53 -1.69 -0.24
CA ILE A 286 34.29 -2.10 1.15
C ILE A 286 35.35 -3.11 1.61
N THR A 287 35.89 -2.90 2.81
CA THR A 287 36.80 -3.85 3.46
C THR A 287 36.09 -4.64 4.57
N PRO A 288 36.49 -5.90 4.85
CA PRO A 288 35.96 -6.68 5.97
C PRO A 288 36.16 -6.05 7.35
N ASN A 289 37.11 -5.11 7.50
CA ASN A 289 37.40 -4.40 8.74
C ASN A 289 36.40 -3.26 8.99
N LEU A 290 36.13 -2.44 7.98
CA LEU A 290 35.09 -1.40 8.04
C LEU A 290 33.75 -2.00 8.44
N LEU A 291 33.43 -3.16 7.88
CA LEU A 291 32.21 -3.89 8.20
C LEU A 291 32.13 -4.30 9.67
N THR A 292 33.17 -4.94 10.20
CA THR A 292 33.20 -5.31 11.63
C THR A 292 33.09 -4.10 12.53
N THR A 293 33.68 -2.99 12.14
CA THR A 293 33.60 -1.73 12.87
C THR A 293 32.15 -1.22 12.90
N ILE A 294 31.45 -1.17 11.76
CA ILE A 294 30.04 -0.75 11.70
C ILE A 294 29.14 -1.69 12.52
N PHE A 295 29.30 -3.01 12.41
CA PHE A 295 28.52 -3.97 13.21
C PHE A 295 28.81 -3.86 14.71
N HIS A 296 30.04 -3.50 15.10
CA HIS A 296 30.34 -3.20 16.49
C HIS A 296 29.59 -1.95 16.97
N PHE A 297 29.50 -0.91 16.14
CA PHE A 297 28.68 0.26 16.45
C PHE A 297 27.17 -0.06 16.50
N ALA A 298 26.68 -0.99 15.68
CA ALA A 298 25.29 -1.44 15.72
C ALA A 298 24.90 -2.11 17.05
N ASN A 299 25.86 -2.65 17.80
CA ASN A 299 25.61 -3.24 19.13
C ASN A 299 25.21 -2.19 20.19
N PHE A 300 25.55 -0.91 20.02
CA PHE A 300 25.13 0.14 20.96
C PHE A 300 23.60 0.33 21.00
N GLY A 301 22.88 -0.09 19.95
CA GLY A 301 21.42 -0.07 19.92
C GLY A 301 20.74 -1.19 20.71
N CYS A 302 21.49 -2.23 21.14
CA CYS A 302 20.94 -3.42 21.83
C CYS A 302 20.86 -3.29 23.37
N ASP A 303 21.49 -2.29 23.99
CA ASP A 303 21.54 -2.13 25.45
C ASP A 303 21.32 -0.67 25.86
N ILE A 304 20.08 -0.32 26.22
CA ILE A 304 19.68 1.04 26.63
C ILE A 304 19.77 1.22 28.16
N GLN A 305 19.55 0.16 28.95
CA GLN A 305 19.38 0.26 30.40
C GLN A 305 20.67 0.29 31.24
N SER A 306 21.83 -0.13 30.71
CA SER A 306 23.10 -0.04 31.46
C SER A 306 23.54 1.40 31.73
N VAL A 307 22.96 2.37 31.02
CA VAL A 307 23.26 3.81 31.16
C VAL A 307 22.46 4.47 32.29
N GLN A 308 21.29 3.95 32.67
CA GLN A 308 20.42 4.57 33.68
C GLN A 308 20.67 4.07 35.12
N GLN A 309 20.99 2.78 35.31
CA GLN A 309 21.14 2.19 36.65
C GLN A 309 22.43 2.58 37.40
N GLY A 310 23.39 3.26 36.76
CA GLY A 310 24.58 3.78 37.45
C GLY A 310 24.33 4.96 38.40
N SER A 311 23.08 5.45 38.50
CA SER A 311 22.73 6.68 39.22
C SER A 311 21.80 6.53 40.43
N THR A 312 21.58 5.31 40.93
CA THR A 312 20.75 5.09 42.14
C THR A 312 21.59 4.68 43.36
N SER A 313 22.30 5.66 43.92
CA SER A 313 22.63 5.69 45.35
C SER A 313 22.10 7.01 45.93
N PRO A 314 21.08 6.99 46.82
CA PRO A 314 20.42 8.20 47.30
C PRO A 314 21.18 8.84 48.47
N SER A 315 22.42 9.27 48.25
CA SER A 315 23.14 10.12 49.20
C SER A 315 24.37 10.77 48.56
N SER A 316 24.17 11.89 47.86
CA SER A 316 25.11 13.03 47.72
C SER A 316 24.64 13.97 46.59
N GLN A 317 23.59 14.77 46.85
CA GLN A 317 23.28 15.92 46.01
C GLN A 317 24.32 17.02 46.26
N LYS A 318 25.37 17.09 45.43
CA LYS A 318 26.08 18.36 45.19
C LYS A 318 26.95 18.45 43.93
N ASP A 319 27.24 17.37 43.21
CA ASP A 319 28.11 17.42 42.02
C ASP A 319 27.41 16.86 40.76
N LEU A 320 26.49 17.63 40.18
CA LEU A 320 25.71 17.25 38.98
C LEU A 320 26.24 17.83 37.65
N ASN A 321 27.38 18.55 37.66
CA ASN A 321 27.89 19.23 36.47
C ASN A 321 29.09 18.54 35.77
N ASN A 322 29.46 17.31 36.15
CA ASN A 322 30.68 16.69 35.60
C ASN A 322 30.57 15.18 35.37
N SER A 323 29.50 14.72 34.69
CA SER A 323 29.52 13.39 34.08
C SER A 323 30.03 13.51 32.64
N SER A 324 31.18 12.90 32.36
CA SER A 324 31.90 12.96 31.07
C SER A 324 31.28 12.06 29.98
N PHE A 325 30.15 11.42 30.27
CA PHE A 325 29.53 10.35 29.47
C PHE A 325 28.10 10.73 29.10
N SER A 326 27.69 10.44 27.86
CA SER A 326 26.35 10.80 27.38
C SER A 326 25.26 9.82 27.85
N SER A 327 24.11 10.36 28.25
CA SER A 327 22.97 9.59 28.76
C SER A 327 21.96 9.16 27.68
N SER A 328 22.10 9.66 26.44
CA SER A 328 21.11 9.49 25.35
C SER A 328 21.72 9.10 24.00
N GLY A 329 23.05 8.93 23.92
CA GLY A 329 23.79 8.84 22.66
C GLY A 329 24.02 7.44 22.06
N SER A 330 23.77 6.38 22.83
CA SER A 330 24.06 5.01 22.37
C SER A 330 23.08 4.51 21.31
N SER A 331 21.80 4.89 21.40
CA SER A 331 20.78 4.43 20.45
C SER A 331 20.94 5.05 19.06
N SER A 332 21.27 6.35 18.99
CA SER A 332 21.49 7.06 17.73
C SER A 332 22.67 6.49 16.93
N LEU A 333 23.76 6.12 17.60
CA LEU A 333 24.89 5.40 17.00
C LEU A 333 24.46 4.05 16.43
N GLY A 334 23.66 3.28 17.18
CA GLY A 334 23.09 2.01 16.73
C GLY A 334 22.23 2.16 15.48
N VAL A 335 21.33 3.16 15.47
CA VAL A 335 20.43 3.47 14.33
C VAL A 335 21.23 3.85 13.08
N LEU A 336 22.22 4.73 13.19
CA LEU A 336 23.05 5.14 12.06
C LEU A 336 23.95 4.01 11.53
N ALA A 337 24.48 3.18 12.43
CA ALA A 337 25.22 1.99 12.04
C ALA A 337 24.33 0.99 11.29
N MET A 338 23.11 0.75 11.77
CA MET A 338 22.13 -0.08 11.07
C MET A 338 21.72 0.52 9.72
N THR A 339 21.63 1.85 9.63
CA THR A 339 21.36 2.54 8.35
C THR A 339 22.50 2.30 7.36
N CYS A 340 23.75 2.41 7.79
CA CYS A 340 24.91 2.05 6.95
C CYS A 340 24.85 0.60 6.49
N ILE A 341 24.46 -0.33 7.36
CA ILE A 341 24.29 -1.75 7.04
C ILE A 341 23.18 -1.93 5.99
N ASN A 342 22.04 -1.25 6.14
CA ASN A 342 20.92 -1.34 5.19
C ASN A 342 21.30 -0.81 3.80
N GLU A 343 22.02 0.32 3.72
CA GLU A 343 22.54 0.85 2.44
C GLU A 343 23.47 -0.14 1.73
N ILE A 344 24.30 -0.86 2.50
CA ILE A 344 25.17 -1.92 1.96
C ILE A 344 24.31 -3.09 1.45
N MET A 345 23.31 -3.52 2.23
CA MET A 345 22.47 -4.67 1.93
C MET A 345 21.45 -4.43 0.80
N ALA A 346 20.99 -3.19 0.63
CA ALA A 346 20.06 -2.79 -0.42
C ALA A 346 20.67 -2.92 -1.82
N LYS A 347 22.00 -2.86 -1.93
CA LYS A 347 22.68 -3.01 -3.20
C LYS A 347 22.95 -4.49 -3.52
N ASN A 348 22.72 -4.87 -4.77
CA ASN A 348 23.09 -6.17 -5.35
C ASN A 348 24.61 -6.35 -5.51
N CYS A 349 25.42 -5.90 -4.55
CA CYS A 349 26.87 -5.89 -4.69
C CYS A 349 27.43 -7.30 -4.73
N VAL A 350 28.42 -7.52 -5.60
CA VAL A 350 29.19 -8.77 -5.75
C VAL A 350 30.68 -8.40 -5.72
N PRO A 351 31.31 -8.27 -4.55
CA PRO A 351 32.78 -8.25 -4.42
C PRO A 351 33.45 -9.49 -5.05
N THR A 352 34.75 -9.43 -5.35
CA THR A 352 35.52 -10.59 -5.87
C THR A 352 35.78 -11.67 -4.81
N ASP A 353 35.79 -11.32 -3.51
CA ASP A 353 35.89 -12.22 -2.34
C ASP A 353 34.53 -12.37 -1.64
N PHE A 354 33.47 -12.52 -2.44
CA PHE A 354 32.07 -12.30 -2.08
C PHE A 354 31.52 -13.15 -0.94
N GLU A 355 31.92 -14.42 -0.87
CA GLU A 355 31.30 -15.41 0.02
C GLU A 355 31.75 -15.22 1.48
N GLU A 356 33.03 -14.92 1.72
CA GLU A 356 33.53 -14.63 3.08
C GLU A 356 32.95 -13.32 3.62
N TYR A 357 32.77 -12.32 2.74
CA TYR A 357 32.19 -11.02 3.07
C TYR A 357 30.76 -11.16 3.60
N LEU A 358 29.88 -11.85 2.88
CA LEU A 358 28.49 -12.06 3.29
C LEU A 358 28.33 -13.09 4.43
N LEU A 359 29.22 -14.08 4.53
CA LEU A 359 29.22 -15.00 5.67
C LEU A 359 29.57 -14.26 6.96
N LYS A 360 30.55 -13.34 6.93
CA LYS A 360 30.91 -12.49 8.08
C LYS A 360 29.78 -11.52 8.45
N MET A 361 29.16 -10.87 7.45
CA MET A 361 27.93 -10.09 7.63
C MET A 361 26.85 -10.90 8.35
N PHE A 362 26.60 -12.11 7.85
CA PHE A 362 25.60 -12.99 8.40
C PHE A 362 25.93 -13.40 9.84
N GLN A 363 27.15 -13.84 10.13
CA GLN A 363 27.54 -14.21 11.49
C GLN A 363 27.35 -13.05 12.48
N GLN A 364 27.66 -11.82 12.07
CA GLN A 364 27.46 -10.63 12.90
C GLN A 364 25.98 -10.27 13.05
N ALA A 365 25.19 -10.33 11.97
CA ALA A 365 23.74 -10.11 12.00
C ALA A 365 23.02 -11.17 12.85
N PHE A 366 23.46 -12.43 12.77
CA PHE A 366 22.97 -13.54 13.55
C PHE A 366 23.27 -13.34 15.04
N GLN A 367 24.47 -12.87 15.38
CA GLN A 367 24.82 -12.48 16.75
C GLN A 367 23.94 -11.34 17.27
N LEU A 368 23.65 -10.32 16.44
CA LEU A 368 22.73 -9.24 16.79
C LEU A 368 21.30 -9.77 17.01
N LEU A 369 20.80 -10.58 16.08
CA LEU A 369 19.47 -11.20 16.18
C LEU A 369 19.35 -12.07 17.44
N GLN A 370 20.36 -12.87 17.75
CA GLN A 370 20.43 -13.64 19.00
C GLN A 370 20.44 -12.74 20.24
N ARG A 371 21.13 -11.59 20.20
CA ARG A 371 21.19 -10.65 21.33
C ARG A 371 19.86 -9.95 21.56
N VAL A 372 19.15 -9.60 20.49
CA VAL A 372 17.80 -8.99 20.54
C VAL A 372 16.75 -10.01 21.01
N THR A 373 16.88 -11.27 20.60
CA THR A 373 15.91 -12.35 20.92
C THR A 373 16.28 -13.21 22.14
N LYS A 374 17.31 -12.83 22.92
CA LYS A 374 17.77 -13.62 24.07
C LYS A 374 16.77 -13.52 25.22
N ASP A 375 16.27 -14.67 25.67
CA ASP A 375 15.39 -14.79 26.83
C ASP A 375 16.10 -14.26 28.09
N THR A 376 15.48 -13.30 28.80
CA THR A 376 15.99 -12.82 30.08
C THR A 376 15.94 -13.99 31.07
N THR A 377 17.06 -14.24 31.75
CA THR A 377 17.14 -15.22 32.85
C THR A 377 15.96 -15.09 33.81
N GLU A 378 15.51 -16.22 34.36
CA GLU A 378 14.31 -16.57 35.17
C GLU A 378 13.76 -15.56 36.22
N GLN A 379 14.32 -14.36 36.35
CA GLN A 379 13.97 -13.33 37.32
C GLN A 379 13.48 -12.00 36.73
N SER A 380 13.36 -11.85 35.39
CA SER A 380 12.68 -10.69 34.79
C SER A 380 11.57 -11.13 33.82
N VAL A 381 10.36 -10.62 34.03
CA VAL A 381 9.12 -10.99 33.30
C VAL A 381 8.91 -10.06 32.07
N GLY A 382 9.96 -9.35 31.62
CA GLY A 382 9.85 -8.32 30.57
C GLY A 382 10.36 -8.78 29.19
N ASN A 383 9.67 -8.35 28.13
CA ASN A 383 10.14 -8.47 26.75
C ASN A 383 11.29 -7.45 26.52
N LYS A 384 12.54 -7.91 26.39
CA LYS A 384 13.70 -7.02 26.17
C LYS A 384 13.51 -6.13 24.93
N MET A 385 12.75 -6.60 23.93
CA MET A 385 12.52 -5.83 22.70
C MET A 385 11.62 -4.61 22.89
N SER A 386 10.72 -4.59 23.90
CA SER A 386 9.96 -3.38 24.24
C SER A 386 10.80 -2.29 24.91
N GLU A 387 12.03 -2.63 25.35
CA GLU A 387 12.95 -1.70 26.00
C GLU A 387 13.94 -1.08 25.00
N LEU A 388 13.92 -1.50 23.73
CA LEU A 388 14.80 -0.98 22.66
C LEU A 388 14.20 0.28 22.01
N ASP A 389 15.08 1.05 21.34
CA ASP A 389 14.67 2.21 20.55
C ASP A 389 13.87 1.73 19.33
N GLU A 390 12.66 2.25 19.17
CA GLU A 390 11.74 1.90 18.07
C GLU A 390 12.43 2.07 16.70
N ARG A 391 13.19 3.16 16.52
CA ARG A 391 13.92 3.43 15.27
C ARG A 391 14.99 2.38 14.99
N TYR A 392 15.57 1.79 16.03
CA TYR A 392 16.55 0.72 15.87
C TYR A 392 15.86 -0.58 15.45
N VAL A 393 14.73 -0.92 16.06
CA VAL A 393 13.91 -2.10 15.70
C VAL A 393 13.40 -1.99 14.26
N GLU A 394 12.94 -0.81 13.83
CA GLU A 394 12.56 -0.54 12.43
C GLU A 394 13.73 -0.82 11.47
N LYS A 395 14.91 -0.23 11.74
CA LYS A 395 16.10 -0.41 10.89
C LYS A 395 16.59 -1.86 10.88
N PHE A 396 16.45 -2.58 11.99
CA PHE A 396 16.78 -3.99 12.07
C PHE A 396 15.79 -4.88 11.33
N THR A 397 14.50 -4.54 11.36
CA THR A 397 13.47 -5.22 10.55
C THR A 397 13.69 -4.99 9.06
N GLU A 398 14.05 -3.77 8.66
CA GLU A 398 14.46 -3.45 7.29
C GLU A 398 15.67 -4.29 6.85
N PHE A 399 16.68 -4.45 7.72
CA PHE A 399 17.80 -5.34 7.45
C PHE A 399 17.36 -6.78 7.15
N LEU A 400 16.49 -7.36 7.99
CA LEU A 400 15.97 -8.72 7.79
C LEU A 400 15.21 -8.84 6.47
N ARG A 401 14.40 -7.83 6.11
CA ARG A 401 13.68 -7.76 4.84
C ARG A 401 14.63 -7.73 3.64
N LEU A 402 15.65 -6.87 3.66
CA LEU A 402 16.65 -6.80 2.60
C LEU A 402 17.44 -8.10 2.46
N PHE A 403 17.79 -8.73 3.59
CA PHE A 403 18.49 -10.01 3.60
C PHE A 403 17.67 -11.13 2.94
N VAL A 404 16.41 -11.30 3.36
CA VAL A 404 15.52 -12.35 2.84
C VAL A 404 15.16 -12.12 1.37
N SER A 405 14.87 -10.87 0.98
CA SER A 405 14.47 -10.54 -0.39
C SER A 405 15.61 -10.63 -1.41
N ILE A 406 16.81 -10.14 -1.08
CA ILE A 406 17.91 -9.98 -2.05
C ILE A 406 18.95 -11.10 -1.94
N HIS A 407 19.33 -11.50 -0.72
CA HIS A 407 20.55 -12.27 -0.49
C HIS A 407 20.33 -13.74 -0.14
N LEU A 408 19.20 -14.09 0.49
CA LEU A 408 18.91 -15.46 0.96
C LEU A 408 19.04 -16.52 -0.14
N ARG A 409 18.58 -16.18 -1.36
CA ARG A 409 18.65 -17.07 -2.55
C ARG A 409 20.06 -17.58 -2.84
N ARG A 410 21.10 -16.82 -2.46
CA ARG A 410 22.52 -17.13 -2.71
C ARG A 410 23.11 -18.08 -1.65
N PHE A 411 22.59 -18.09 -0.42
CA PHE A 411 23.17 -18.82 0.73
C PHE A 411 22.40 -20.06 1.15
N GLU A 412 21.16 -20.22 0.70
CA GLU A 412 20.29 -21.33 1.12
C GLU A 412 20.93 -22.72 0.89
N SER A 413 21.77 -22.84 -0.15
CA SER A 413 22.46 -24.08 -0.53
C SER A 413 23.87 -24.21 0.08
N ASN A 414 24.36 -23.19 0.78
CA ASN A 414 25.70 -23.21 1.39
C ASN A 414 25.69 -23.95 2.73
N SER A 415 26.58 -24.93 2.90
CA SER A 415 26.69 -25.74 4.12
C SER A 415 27.08 -24.96 5.38
N HIS A 416 27.74 -23.80 5.24
CA HIS A 416 28.13 -22.95 6.37
C HIS A 416 26.99 -22.03 6.87
N PHE A 417 25.84 -22.03 6.18
CA PHE A 417 24.69 -21.21 6.54
C PHE A 417 23.56 -22.07 7.15
N PRO A 418 23.33 -21.99 8.48
CA PRO A 418 22.27 -22.73 9.15
C PRO A 418 20.92 -22.03 8.95
N VAL A 419 20.33 -22.16 7.75
CA VAL A 419 19.06 -21.51 7.39
C VAL A 419 17.92 -21.79 8.37
N LEU A 420 17.83 -23.02 8.90
CA LEU A 420 16.79 -23.38 9.87
C LEU A 420 16.97 -22.66 11.22
N GLU A 421 18.21 -22.43 11.65
CA GLU A 421 18.49 -21.67 12.87
C GLU A 421 18.14 -20.19 12.69
N PHE A 422 18.45 -19.63 11.51
CA PHE A 422 18.01 -18.28 11.13
C PHE A 422 16.48 -18.14 11.15
N LEU A 423 15.77 -19.07 10.51
CA LEU A 423 14.29 -19.07 10.51
C LEU A 423 13.73 -19.22 11.91
N THR A 424 14.38 -19.98 12.80
CA THR A 424 13.99 -20.11 14.20
C THR A 424 14.13 -18.79 14.96
N LEU A 425 15.22 -18.05 14.73
CA LEU A 425 15.40 -16.74 15.35
C LEU A 425 14.46 -15.69 14.75
N LEU A 426 14.22 -15.70 13.43
CA LEU A 426 13.24 -14.85 12.78
C LEU A 426 11.84 -15.12 13.33
N PHE A 427 11.50 -16.40 13.56
CA PHE A 427 10.27 -16.82 14.20
C PHE A 427 10.16 -16.20 15.61
N LYS A 428 11.19 -16.36 16.47
CA LYS A 428 11.20 -15.73 17.80
C LYS A 428 11.03 -14.20 17.71
N TYR A 429 11.77 -13.56 16.82
CA TYR A 429 11.71 -12.11 16.60
C TYR A 429 10.33 -11.63 16.18
N THR A 430 9.65 -12.38 15.30
CA THR A 430 8.31 -12.06 14.79
C THR A 430 7.28 -12.02 15.93
N PHE A 431 7.26 -13.03 16.79
CA PHE A 431 6.27 -13.15 17.86
C PHE A 431 6.65 -12.40 19.15
N GLN A 432 7.86 -11.85 19.23
CA GLN A 432 8.30 -10.93 20.29
C GLN A 432 8.08 -9.45 19.93
N GLN A 433 7.56 -9.12 18.74
CA GLN A 433 7.33 -7.72 18.33
C GLN A 433 6.45 -6.95 19.33
N PRO A 434 6.87 -5.76 19.78
CA PRO A 434 6.12 -4.97 20.76
C PRO A 434 4.91 -4.25 20.15
N CYS A 435 4.90 -4.01 18.84
CA CYS A 435 3.84 -3.31 18.12
C CYS A 435 3.30 -4.14 16.94
N HIS A 436 2.05 -3.85 16.54
CA HIS A 436 1.40 -4.52 15.41
C HIS A 436 2.08 -4.21 14.07
N GLU A 437 2.55 -2.99 13.85
CA GLU A 437 3.29 -2.59 12.64
C GLU A 437 4.60 -3.37 12.46
N GLY A 438 5.36 -3.57 13.55
CA GLY A 438 6.56 -4.40 13.56
C GLY A 438 6.25 -5.86 13.28
N TYR A 439 5.14 -6.38 13.82
CA TYR A 439 4.65 -7.72 13.53
C TYR A 439 4.24 -7.88 12.05
N PHE A 440 3.51 -6.92 11.47
CA PHE A 440 3.15 -6.93 10.04
C PHE A 440 4.39 -6.88 9.15
N SER A 441 5.36 -6.03 9.49
CA SER A 441 6.65 -5.99 8.77
C SER A 441 7.39 -7.32 8.82
N CYS A 442 7.27 -8.09 9.90
CA CYS A 442 7.82 -9.44 9.99
C CYS A 442 7.03 -10.46 9.16
N LEU A 443 5.69 -10.37 9.15
CA LEU A 443 4.85 -11.20 8.28
C LEU A 443 5.15 -10.97 6.79
N ASP A 444 5.43 -9.73 6.38
CA ASP A 444 5.91 -9.41 5.03
C ASP A 444 7.21 -10.13 4.69
N ILE A 445 8.15 -10.21 5.64
CA ILE A 445 9.41 -10.94 5.45
C ILE A 445 9.14 -12.43 5.23
N TRP A 446 8.23 -13.03 6.02
CA TRP A 446 7.79 -14.41 5.82
C TRP A 446 7.13 -14.62 4.47
N THR A 447 6.27 -13.69 4.05
CA THR A 447 5.61 -13.69 2.74
C THR A 447 6.64 -13.70 1.60
N ILE A 448 7.66 -12.83 1.65
CA ILE A 448 8.75 -12.80 0.66
C ILE A 448 9.49 -14.14 0.61
N PHE A 449 9.74 -14.76 1.78
CA PHE A 449 10.37 -16.08 1.85
C PHE A 449 9.50 -17.18 1.24
N ILE A 450 8.19 -17.17 1.50
CA ILE A 450 7.23 -18.13 0.97
C ILE A 450 7.09 -17.97 -0.55
N ASP A 451 7.01 -16.74 -1.06
CA ASP A 451 6.95 -16.44 -2.50
C ASP A 451 8.21 -16.95 -3.21
N TYR A 452 9.38 -16.81 -2.58
CA TYR A 452 10.62 -17.41 -3.09
C TYR A 452 10.52 -18.95 -3.21
N LEU A 453 9.96 -19.63 -2.20
CA LEU A 453 9.76 -21.07 -2.25
C LEU A 453 8.76 -21.45 -3.35
N LEU A 454 7.65 -20.71 -3.49
CA LEU A 454 6.65 -20.91 -4.55
C LEU A 454 7.28 -20.77 -5.94
N ASP A 455 8.01 -19.68 -6.21
CA ASP A 455 8.74 -19.48 -7.47
C ASP A 455 9.69 -20.65 -7.79
N LYS A 456 10.42 -21.11 -6.78
CA LYS A 456 11.38 -22.21 -6.91
C LYS A 456 10.70 -23.54 -7.19
N THR A 457 9.55 -23.80 -6.56
CA THR A 457 8.75 -25.00 -6.81
C THR A 457 8.10 -25.00 -8.20
N ASN A 458 7.59 -23.85 -8.65
CA ASN A 458 6.97 -23.70 -9.98
C ASN A 458 7.98 -23.77 -11.13
N THR A 459 9.19 -23.22 -10.93
CA THR A 459 10.26 -23.23 -11.95
C THR A 459 10.94 -24.61 -12.06
N SER A 460 11.02 -25.35 -10.96
CA SER A 460 11.67 -26.65 -10.90
C SER A 460 10.71 -27.78 -11.27
N ARG A 461 10.50 -28.03 -12.57
CA ARG A 461 9.85 -29.25 -13.10
C ARG A 461 10.75 -30.50 -12.94
N CYS A 462 11.34 -30.70 -11.77
CA CYS A 462 12.25 -31.82 -11.46
C CYS A 462 11.75 -32.61 -10.23
N PRO A 463 11.93 -33.94 -10.18
CA PRO A 463 11.42 -34.78 -9.09
C PRO A 463 12.01 -34.51 -7.69
N ASN A 464 13.01 -33.62 -7.56
CA ASN A 464 13.61 -33.21 -6.29
C ASN A 464 12.87 -32.06 -5.57
N THR A 465 11.79 -31.53 -6.14
CA THR A 465 11.03 -30.41 -5.56
C THR A 465 10.35 -30.75 -4.23
N SER A 466 9.95 -32.01 -4.02
CA SER A 466 9.41 -32.48 -2.72
C SER A 466 10.43 -32.31 -1.59
N ASN A 467 11.68 -32.72 -1.82
CA ASN A 467 12.74 -32.68 -0.80
C ASN A 467 13.04 -31.27 -0.28
N LEU A 468 12.80 -30.24 -1.10
CA LEU A 468 13.02 -28.85 -0.69
C LEU A 468 11.92 -28.32 0.21
N VAL A 469 10.66 -28.60 -0.13
CA VAL A 469 9.50 -28.23 0.70
C VAL A 469 9.54 -29.02 2.01
N ASP A 470 9.91 -30.30 1.95
CA ASP A 470 10.07 -31.16 3.12
C ASP A 470 11.14 -30.63 4.10
N ARG A 471 12.20 -29.97 3.61
CA ARG A 471 13.24 -29.33 4.45
C ARG A 471 12.69 -28.22 5.35
N TYR A 472 11.72 -27.44 4.86
CA TYR A 472 11.16 -26.28 5.58
C TYR A 472 9.80 -26.55 6.22
N LYS A 473 9.27 -27.76 6.03
CA LYS A 473 7.93 -28.16 6.46
C LYS A 473 7.64 -27.81 7.93
N ASP A 474 8.51 -28.23 8.84
CA ASP A 474 8.29 -28.03 10.27
C ASP A 474 8.28 -26.55 10.66
N ALA A 475 9.12 -25.73 10.04
CA ALA A 475 9.17 -24.29 10.28
C ALA A 475 7.89 -23.59 9.80
N LEU A 476 7.41 -23.95 8.61
CA LEU A 476 6.17 -23.41 8.03
C LEU A 476 4.91 -23.85 8.80
N VAL A 477 4.86 -25.11 9.25
CA VAL A 477 3.76 -25.60 10.10
C VAL A 477 3.76 -24.89 11.46
N SER A 478 4.95 -24.66 12.03
CA SER A 478 5.08 -23.88 13.29
C SER A 478 4.62 -22.44 13.10
N LEU A 479 4.95 -21.82 11.97
CA LEU A 479 4.48 -20.47 11.62
C LEU A 479 2.95 -20.41 11.56
N ILE A 480 2.27 -21.32 10.84
CA ILE A 480 0.80 -21.34 10.79
C ILE A 480 0.22 -21.52 12.20
N THR A 481 0.78 -22.44 12.98
CA THR A 481 0.26 -22.77 14.32
C THR A 481 0.30 -21.56 15.25
N GLU A 482 1.38 -20.78 15.21
CA GLU A 482 1.58 -19.65 16.11
C GLU A 482 0.91 -18.37 15.61
N VAL A 483 0.80 -18.17 14.28
CA VAL A 483 -0.11 -17.15 13.72
C VAL A 483 -1.55 -17.46 14.11
N LEU A 484 -1.98 -18.72 14.04
CA LEU A 484 -3.32 -19.13 14.47
C LEU A 484 -3.52 -18.92 15.98
N HIS A 485 -2.53 -19.26 16.80
CA HIS A 485 -2.58 -19.00 18.24
C HIS A 485 -2.74 -17.50 18.53
N LYS A 486 -1.95 -16.64 17.87
CA LYS A 486 -2.02 -15.17 18.00
C LYS A 486 -3.37 -14.61 17.56
N LEU A 487 -4.03 -15.25 16.58
CA LEU A 487 -5.33 -14.84 16.06
C LEU A 487 -6.52 -15.21 16.96
N GLN A 488 -6.38 -16.22 17.82
CA GLN A 488 -7.47 -16.76 18.62
C GLN A 488 -7.69 -15.97 19.93
N PHE A 489 -8.90 -15.46 20.14
CA PHE A 489 -9.36 -14.81 21.37
C PHE A 489 -9.24 -15.73 22.58
N ARG A 490 -9.46 -17.05 22.45
CA ARG A 490 -9.24 -17.98 23.58
C ARG A 490 -7.82 -17.95 24.12
N CYS A 491 -6.85 -17.61 23.27
CA CYS A 491 -5.43 -17.57 23.63
C CYS A 491 -4.97 -16.16 24.02
N ASN A 492 -5.42 -15.13 23.30
CA ASN A 492 -4.87 -13.76 23.40
C ASN A 492 -5.92 -12.68 23.62
N GLN A 493 -7.04 -13.00 24.30
CA GLN A 493 -8.18 -12.10 24.48
C GLN A 493 -7.81 -10.66 24.84
N SER A 494 -6.95 -10.44 25.84
CA SER A 494 -6.63 -9.10 26.32
C SER A 494 -5.96 -8.23 25.26
N GLN A 495 -5.12 -8.81 24.40
CA GLN A 495 -4.44 -8.08 23.33
C GLN A 495 -5.38 -7.82 22.14
N LEU A 496 -6.25 -8.79 21.82
CA LEU A 496 -7.14 -8.68 20.68
C LEU A 496 -8.36 -7.79 20.94
N GLU A 497 -8.77 -7.61 22.21
CA GLU A 497 -9.82 -6.66 22.60
C GLU A 497 -9.36 -5.20 22.57
N GLU A 498 -8.04 -4.94 22.54
CA GLU A 498 -7.47 -3.59 22.41
C GLU A 498 -7.46 -3.07 20.97
N ILE A 499 -7.61 -3.96 19.98
CA ILE A 499 -7.61 -3.63 18.55
C ILE A 499 -8.96 -3.02 18.16
N ASP A 500 -8.93 -1.89 17.45
CA ASP A 500 -10.15 -1.21 17.02
C ASP A 500 -10.95 -2.01 15.96
N ASP A 501 -12.25 -2.20 16.21
CA ASP A 501 -13.20 -2.90 15.32
C ASP A 501 -14.38 -1.99 14.91
N GLU A 502 -14.23 -0.66 15.01
CA GLU A 502 -15.31 0.30 14.75
C GLU A 502 -14.95 1.38 13.71
N ILE A 503 -13.72 1.90 13.73
CA ILE A 503 -13.26 3.01 12.90
C ILE A 503 -12.68 2.45 11.60
N LEU A 504 -13.19 2.96 10.48
CA LEU A 504 -12.69 2.62 9.16
C LEU A 504 -11.51 3.52 8.77
N ASN A 505 -10.45 2.91 8.24
CA ASN A 505 -9.30 3.60 7.65
C ASN A 505 -9.59 4.07 6.21
N ASP A 506 -8.57 4.61 5.53
CA ASP A 506 -8.67 5.07 4.13
C ASP A 506 -9.06 3.96 3.14
N ASP A 507 -8.79 2.70 3.48
CA ASP A 507 -9.15 1.50 2.70
C ASP A 507 -10.55 0.96 3.05
N SER A 508 -11.32 1.65 3.89
CA SER A 508 -12.61 1.18 4.42
C SER A 508 -12.52 -0.13 5.23
N GLU A 509 -11.37 -0.39 5.87
CA GLU A 509 -11.15 -1.53 6.77
C GLU A 509 -10.95 -1.05 8.23
N THR A 510 -11.39 -1.84 9.22
CA THR A 510 -11.04 -1.63 10.64
C THR A 510 -9.64 -2.12 10.97
N GLU A 511 -9.06 -1.70 12.09
CA GLU A 511 -7.75 -2.21 12.54
C GLU A 511 -7.79 -3.73 12.74
N TRP A 512 -8.89 -4.25 13.31
CA TRP A 512 -9.14 -5.68 13.46
C TRP A 512 -9.18 -6.41 12.10
N GLN A 513 -9.84 -5.82 11.10
CA GLN A 513 -9.91 -6.41 9.75
C GLN A 513 -8.54 -6.45 9.08
N ASN A 514 -7.74 -5.39 9.19
CA ASN A 514 -6.36 -5.37 8.69
C ASN A 514 -5.51 -6.43 9.41
N PHE A 515 -5.55 -6.50 10.74
CA PHE A 515 -4.83 -7.50 11.53
C PHE A 515 -5.18 -8.94 11.11
N LEU A 516 -6.48 -9.24 10.98
CA LEU A 516 -6.98 -10.53 10.52
C LEU A 516 -6.52 -10.83 9.09
N ARG A 517 -6.60 -9.85 8.17
CA ARG A 517 -6.21 -10.02 6.77
C ARG A 517 -4.73 -10.39 6.64
N GLN A 518 -3.85 -9.70 7.36
CA GLN A 518 -2.40 -9.95 7.35
C GLN A 518 -2.06 -11.35 7.87
N CYS A 519 -2.68 -11.78 8.98
CA CYS A 519 -2.46 -13.12 9.52
C CYS A 519 -2.96 -14.22 8.57
N LEU A 520 -4.17 -14.05 8.02
CA LEU A 520 -4.77 -15.02 7.11
C LEU A 520 -4.03 -15.12 5.77
N GLU A 521 -3.40 -14.04 5.30
CA GLU A 521 -2.62 -14.04 4.05
C GLU A 521 -1.40 -14.96 4.16
N VAL A 522 -0.66 -14.86 5.27
CA VAL A 522 0.48 -15.76 5.53
C VAL A 522 0.01 -17.22 5.62
N ILE A 523 -1.11 -17.49 6.30
CA ILE A 523 -1.67 -18.85 6.38
C ILE A 523 -2.03 -19.37 4.98
N ALA A 524 -2.69 -18.57 4.14
CA ALA A 524 -3.08 -18.94 2.79
C ALA A 524 -1.86 -19.25 1.91
N LYS A 525 -0.83 -18.38 1.93
CA LYS A 525 0.41 -18.61 1.17
C LYS A 525 1.17 -19.85 1.62
N VAL A 526 1.23 -20.14 2.93
CA VAL A 526 1.81 -21.42 3.38
C VAL A 526 0.96 -22.61 2.93
N ALA A 527 -0.37 -22.47 2.89
CA ALA A 527 -1.27 -23.51 2.40
C ALA A 527 -1.12 -23.78 0.89
N GLU A 528 -0.62 -22.83 0.09
CA GLU A 528 -0.24 -23.10 -1.31
C GLU A 528 0.88 -24.14 -1.43
N LEU A 529 1.85 -24.10 -0.51
CA LEU A 529 2.98 -25.03 -0.43
C LEU A 529 2.62 -26.33 0.30
N LEU A 530 1.94 -26.23 1.45
CA LEU A 530 1.67 -27.32 2.40
C LEU A 530 0.16 -27.45 2.73
N PRO A 531 -0.70 -27.67 1.73
CA PRO A 531 -2.16 -27.61 1.91
C PRO A 531 -2.71 -28.65 2.89
N THR A 532 -2.21 -29.89 2.84
CA THR A 532 -2.68 -30.95 3.74
C THR A 532 -2.32 -30.67 5.20
N GLU A 533 -1.13 -30.10 5.45
CA GLU A 533 -0.72 -29.77 6.82
C GLU A 533 -1.44 -28.51 7.32
N ALA A 534 -1.63 -27.49 6.46
CA ALA A 534 -2.44 -26.32 6.80
C ALA A 534 -3.88 -26.74 7.19
N PHE A 535 -4.51 -27.62 6.41
CA PHE A 535 -5.83 -28.15 6.74
C PHE A 535 -5.83 -28.94 8.06
N ARG A 536 -4.80 -29.75 8.34
CA ARG A 536 -4.67 -30.48 9.61
C ARG A 536 -4.53 -29.57 10.83
N VAL A 537 -3.93 -28.39 10.68
CA VAL A 537 -3.82 -27.40 11.77
C VAL A 537 -5.14 -26.64 11.96
N LEU A 538 -5.81 -26.26 10.87
CA LEU A 538 -7.00 -25.40 10.91
C LEU A 538 -8.31 -26.16 11.20
N TYR A 539 -8.47 -27.39 10.70
CA TYR A 539 -9.73 -28.12 10.77
C TYR A 539 -10.13 -28.58 12.19
N PRO A 540 -9.23 -29.12 13.04
CA PRO A 540 -9.60 -29.54 14.39
C PRO A 540 -10.22 -28.44 15.28
N PRO A 541 -9.61 -27.25 15.42
CA PRO A 541 -10.23 -26.18 16.22
C PRO A 541 -11.53 -25.68 15.58
N PHE A 542 -11.62 -25.66 14.24
CA PHE A 542 -12.85 -25.32 13.54
C PHE A 542 -13.98 -26.28 13.91
N GLN A 543 -13.75 -27.59 13.83
CA GLN A 543 -14.75 -28.62 14.15
C GLN A 543 -15.20 -28.54 15.62
N GLU A 544 -14.27 -28.34 16.57
CA GLU A 544 -14.60 -28.17 17.98
C GLU A 544 -15.56 -26.98 18.20
N TYR A 545 -15.20 -25.81 17.66
CA TYR A 545 -15.99 -24.59 17.87
C TYR A 545 -17.32 -24.62 17.10
N LEU A 546 -17.34 -25.31 15.96
CA LEU A 546 -18.56 -25.56 15.20
C LEU A 546 -19.56 -26.39 15.99
N ASP A 547 -19.10 -27.45 16.64
CA ASP A 547 -19.95 -28.35 17.43
C ASP A 547 -20.55 -27.60 18.63
N VAL A 548 -19.81 -26.67 19.24
CA VAL A 548 -20.34 -25.76 20.27
C VAL A 548 -21.47 -24.90 19.72
N TYR A 549 -21.28 -24.25 18.57
CA TYR A 549 -22.31 -23.38 17.96
C TYR A 549 -23.58 -24.15 17.57
N MET A 550 -23.41 -25.32 16.95
CA MET A 550 -24.52 -26.20 16.55
C MET A 550 -25.24 -26.81 17.76
N GLY A 551 -24.54 -26.99 18.88
CA GLY A 551 -25.10 -27.44 20.15
C GLY A 551 -25.95 -26.41 20.88
N LEU A 552 -25.87 -25.12 20.51
CA LEU A 552 -26.59 -24.03 21.21
C LEU A 552 -28.11 -24.21 21.25
N ALA A 553 -28.69 -24.93 20.28
CA ALA A 553 -30.13 -25.20 20.24
C ALA A 553 -30.64 -25.88 21.52
N GLN A 554 -29.82 -26.69 22.19
CA GLN A 554 -30.17 -27.37 23.44
C GLN A 554 -30.35 -26.39 24.61
N PHE A 555 -29.74 -25.20 24.51
CA PHE A 555 -29.79 -24.15 25.53
C PHE A 555 -30.82 -23.06 25.22
N VAL A 556 -31.55 -23.15 24.09
CA VAL A 556 -32.60 -22.19 23.75
C VAL A 556 -33.93 -22.67 24.33
N THR A 557 -34.50 -21.86 25.22
CA THR A 557 -35.80 -22.11 25.86
C THR A 557 -36.86 -21.12 25.36
N GLU A 558 -38.10 -21.58 25.21
CA GLU A 558 -39.26 -20.73 24.91
C GLU A 558 -39.86 -20.22 26.22
N THR A 559 -39.91 -18.90 26.39
CA THR A 559 -40.60 -18.24 27.52
C THR A 559 -41.77 -17.42 27.01
N GLN A 560 -42.64 -16.96 27.92
CA GLN A 560 -43.79 -16.09 27.59
C GLN A 560 -43.36 -14.78 26.89
N GLU A 561 -42.09 -14.37 27.03
CA GLU A 561 -41.52 -13.17 26.42
C GLU A 561 -40.69 -13.43 25.16
N GLY A 562 -40.68 -14.66 24.64
CA GLY A 562 -39.95 -15.07 23.43
C GLY A 562 -38.87 -16.12 23.70
N ARG A 563 -38.02 -16.38 22.68
CA ARG A 563 -36.92 -17.35 22.77
C ARG A 563 -35.74 -16.73 23.53
N ARG A 564 -35.23 -17.44 24.56
CA ARG A 564 -34.11 -17.01 25.40
C ARG A 564 -33.02 -18.08 25.46
N LEU A 565 -31.76 -17.65 25.38
CA LEU A 565 -30.58 -18.49 25.62
C LEU A 565 -30.36 -18.65 27.13
N ASN A 566 -30.34 -19.88 27.61
CA ASN A 566 -30.15 -20.24 29.02
C ASN A 566 -28.67 -20.43 29.38
N ILE A 567 -27.84 -19.45 28.98
CA ILE A 567 -26.42 -19.32 29.38
C ILE A 567 -26.32 -17.94 30.02
N THR A 568 -26.17 -17.91 31.35
CA THR A 568 -26.26 -16.69 32.15
C THR A 568 -25.02 -16.41 32.98
N ALA A 569 -24.18 -17.42 33.22
CA ALA A 569 -22.93 -17.25 33.94
C ALA A 569 -21.93 -16.43 33.10
N GLU A 570 -21.36 -15.38 33.69
CA GLU A 570 -20.48 -14.42 33.00
C GLU A 570 -19.27 -15.10 32.35
N HIS A 571 -18.60 -16.02 33.06
CA HIS A 571 -17.48 -16.79 32.52
C HIS A 571 -17.88 -17.66 31.32
N GLU A 572 -19.08 -18.25 31.33
CA GLU A 572 -19.57 -19.05 30.21
C GLU A 572 -19.92 -18.20 29.01
N CYS A 573 -20.52 -17.02 29.23
CA CYS A 573 -20.78 -16.03 28.19
C CYS A 573 -19.48 -15.52 27.56
N ARG A 574 -18.45 -15.23 28.37
CA ARG A 574 -17.12 -14.82 27.89
C ARG A 574 -16.46 -15.92 27.06
N ARG A 575 -16.47 -17.17 27.55
CA ARG A 575 -15.94 -18.32 26.79
C ARG A 575 -16.69 -18.53 25.48
N LEU A 576 -18.02 -18.38 25.49
CA LEU A 576 -18.85 -18.47 24.29
C LEU A 576 -18.47 -17.36 23.30
N HIS A 577 -18.36 -16.11 23.75
CA HIS A 577 -17.93 -14.97 22.93
C HIS A 577 -16.60 -15.25 22.22
N CYS A 578 -15.56 -15.66 22.95
CA CYS A 578 -14.25 -15.98 22.35
C CYS A 578 -14.37 -17.12 21.33
N THR A 579 -15.15 -18.16 21.64
CA THR A 579 -15.36 -19.30 20.73
C THR A 579 -16.04 -18.88 19.43
N LEU A 580 -17.02 -17.98 19.49
CA LEU A 580 -17.74 -17.50 18.31
C LEU A 580 -16.86 -16.59 17.45
N ARG A 581 -16.07 -15.70 18.06
CA ARG A 581 -15.08 -14.86 17.36
C ARG A 581 -14.01 -15.72 16.68
N ASP A 582 -13.48 -16.73 17.38
CA ASP A 582 -12.50 -17.67 16.82
C ASP A 582 -13.09 -18.48 15.67
N LEU A 583 -14.35 -18.91 15.79
CA LEU A 583 -15.07 -19.59 14.72
C LEU A 583 -15.23 -18.70 13.48
N CYS A 584 -15.53 -17.40 13.63
CA CYS A 584 -15.58 -16.45 12.52
C CYS A 584 -14.23 -16.36 11.79
N SER A 585 -13.12 -16.22 12.53
CA SER A 585 -11.77 -16.17 11.95
C SER A 585 -11.43 -17.48 11.21
N LEU A 586 -11.86 -18.63 11.75
CA LEU A 586 -11.65 -19.94 11.13
C LEU A 586 -12.47 -20.14 9.85
N PHE A 587 -13.72 -19.66 9.81
CA PHE A 587 -14.51 -19.64 8.56
C PHE A 587 -13.80 -18.88 7.44
N GLN A 588 -13.24 -17.70 7.75
CA GLN A 588 -12.48 -16.92 6.78
C GLN A 588 -11.19 -17.64 6.36
N SER A 589 -10.45 -18.23 7.31
CA SER A 589 -9.23 -18.97 7.02
C SER A 589 -9.47 -20.15 6.06
N LEU A 590 -10.50 -20.97 6.32
CA LEU A 590 -10.85 -22.11 5.49
C LEU A 590 -11.50 -21.69 4.17
N GLY A 591 -12.22 -20.57 4.17
CA GLY A 591 -12.75 -19.93 2.96
C GLY A 591 -11.66 -19.56 1.96
N ARG A 592 -10.54 -19.00 2.43
CA ARG A 592 -9.38 -18.65 1.57
C ARG A 592 -8.68 -19.87 0.95
N LEU A 593 -8.88 -21.07 1.48
CA LEU A 593 -8.31 -22.30 0.91
C LEU A 593 -9.11 -22.82 -0.30
N SER A 594 -10.20 -22.16 -0.72
CA SER A 594 -11.09 -22.64 -1.79
C SER A 594 -10.35 -22.92 -3.10
N ASP A 595 -9.39 -22.07 -3.47
CA ASP A 595 -8.59 -22.20 -4.69
C ASP A 595 -7.63 -23.41 -4.66
N HIS A 596 -7.38 -24.02 -3.50
CA HIS A 596 -6.57 -25.24 -3.40
C HIS A 596 -7.34 -26.53 -3.69
N PHE A 597 -8.67 -26.45 -3.80
CA PHE A 597 -9.54 -27.60 -4.06
C PHE A 597 -10.02 -27.68 -5.52
N ILE A 598 -9.63 -26.72 -6.38
CA ILE A 598 -10.07 -26.64 -7.78
C ILE A 598 -9.01 -27.17 -8.77
N ALA A 599 -9.41 -27.32 -10.03
CA ALA A 599 -8.56 -27.66 -11.19
C ALA A 599 -7.88 -29.05 -11.05
N GLU A 600 -6.57 -29.15 -11.31
CA GLU A 600 -5.84 -30.44 -11.32
C GLU A 600 -5.89 -31.19 -9.99
N ARG A 601 -6.15 -30.48 -8.88
CA ARG A 601 -6.21 -31.01 -7.51
C ARG A 601 -7.63 -31.42 -7.07
N LEU A 602 -8.63 -31.20 -7.94
CA LEU A 602 -10.05 -31.48 -7.64
C LEU A 602 -10.27 -32.94 -7.31
N SER A 603 -9.69 -33.86 -8.08
CA SER A 603 -9.92 -35.31 -7.93
C SER A 603 -9.31 -35.88 -6.64
N GLU A 604 -8.12 -35.43 -6.26
CA GLU A 604 -7.40 -35.92 -5.08
C GLU A 604 -8.06 -35.49 -3.76
N ARG A 605 -8.67 -34.29 -3.74
CA ARG A 605 -9.20 -33.65 -2.52
C ARG A 605 -10.71 -33.46 -2.55
N PHE A 606 -11.39 -34.16 -3.46
CA PHE A 606 -12.82 -34.00 -3.67
C PHE A 606 -13.62 -34.27 -2.39
N ASP A 607 -13.32 -35.37 -1.69
CA ASP A 607 -14.07 -35.79 -0.50
C ASP A 607 -13.84 -34.85 0.69
N ASP A 608 -12.62 -34.34 0.86
CA ASP A 608 -12.28 -33.36 1.91
C ASP A 608 -13.04 -32.04 1.69
N ALA A 609 -13.01 -31.53 0.45
CA ALA A 609 -13.74 -30.32 0.07
C ALA A 609 -15.26 -30.50 0.23
N LEU A 610 -15.80 -31.63 -0.22
CA LEU A 610 -17.22 -31.93 -0.10
C LEU A 610 -17.65 -32.00 1.38
N SER A 611 -16.86 -32.66 2.23
CA SER A 611 -17.12 -32.73 3.68
C SER A 611 -17.12 -31.34 4.32
N LEU A 612 -16.16 -30.48 3.95
CA LEU A 612 -16.07 -29.12 4.47
C LEU A 612 -17.27 -28.27 4.02
N ILE A 613 -17.63 -28.31 2.74
CA ILE A 613 -18.76 -27.56 2.19
C ILE A 613 -20.10 -28.05 2.77
N ASP A 614 -20.24 -29.36 2.99
CA ASP A 614 -21.41 -29.93 3.66
C ASP A 614 -21.54 -29.37 5.08
N LYS A 615 -20.45 -29.26 5.84
CA LYS A 615 -20.45 -28.60 7.15
C LYS A 615 -20.84 -27.13 7.06
N PHE A 616 -20.29 -26.37 6.12
CA PHE A 616 -20.67 -24.96 5.92
C PHE A 616 -22.15 -24.81 5.56
N CYS A 617 -22.69 -25.72 4.74
CA CYS A 617 -24.10 -25.78 4.39
C CYS A 617 -24.97 -26.08 5.62
N GLN A 618 -24.62 -27.10 6.40
CA GLN A 618 -25.34 -27.48 7.63
C GLN A 618 -25.44 -26.31 8.61
N VAL A 619 -24.34 -25.56 8.79
CA VAL A 619 -24.29 -24.43 9.71
C VAL A 619 -25.13 -23.26 9.21
N THR A 620 -25.08 -22.98 7.91
CA THR A 620 -25.92 -21.94 7.28
C THR A 620 -27.41 -22.29 7.40
N VAL A 621 -27.78 -23.55 7.16
CA VAL A 621 -29.15 -24.05 7.35
C VAL A 621 -29.58 -23.91 8.82
N TYR A 622 -28.70 -24.25 9.76
CA TYR A 622 -28.95 -24.12 11.19
C TYR A 622 -29.12 -22.65 11.61
N GLY A 623 -28.23 -21.75 11.21
CA GLY A 623 -28.32 -20.32 11.48
C GLY A 623 -29.61 -19.70 10.95
N THR A 624 -30.02 -20.09 9.75
CA THR A 624 -31.28 -19.65 9.10
C THR A 624 -32.51 -20.15 9.85
N LYS A 625 -32.52 -21.41 10.29
CA LYS A 625 -33.64 -22.01 11.04
C LYS A 625 -33.74 -21.45 12.46
N MET A 626 -32.62 -21.40 13.19
CA MET A 626 -32.60 -20.97 14.58
C MET A 626 -32.80 -19.46 14.72
N LYS A 627 -32.23 -18.67 13.81
CA LYS A 627 -32.23 -17.19 13.88
C LYS A 627 -31.73 -16.71 15.25
N LEU A 628 -30.55 -17.17 15.65
CA LEU A 628 -29.96 -16.90 16.97
C LEU A 628 -29.83 -15.39 17.26
N TYR A 629 -29.63 -14.56 16.22
CA TYR A 629 -29.64 -13.10 16.32
C TYR A 629 -30.98 -12.48 16.82
N LYS A 630 -32.07 -13.26 16.85
CA LYS A 630 -33.37 -12.87 17.46
C LYS A 630 -33.57 -13.42 18.88
N VAL A 631 -32.69 -14.29 19.37
CA VAL A 631 -32.80 -14.91 20.70
C VAL A 631 -32.31 -13.91 21.76
N LYS A 632 -33.06 -13.77 22.85
CA LYS A 632 -32.65 -12.95 23.99
C LYS A 632 -31.47 -13.62 24.72
N THR A 633 -30.39 -12.89 24.96
CA THR A 633 -29.20 -13.36 25.70
C THR A 633 -29.01 -12.56 26.98
N ALA A 634 -28.19 -13.07 27.91
CA ALA A 634 -27.82 -12.35 29.13
C ALA A 634 -26.97 -11.09 28.85
N ILE A 635 -26.15 -11.13 27.79
CA ILE A 635 -25.28 -10.02 27.36
C ILE A 635 -25.59 -9.72 25.88
N PRO A 636 -26.64 -8.92 25.59
CA PRO A 636 -27.12 -8.69 24.23
C PRO A 636 -26.22 -7.78 23.39
N THR A 637 -25.37 -6.96 24.02
CA THR A 637 -24.44 -6.07 23.31
C THR A 637 -23.32 -6.85 22.61
N VAL A 638 -22.84 -7.94 23.23
CA VAL A 638 -21.70 -8.74 22.72
C VAL A 638 -22.20 -9.94 21.91
N LEU A 639 -22.91 -10.87 22.54
CA LEU A 639 -23.26 -12.16 21.92
C LEU A 639 -24.18 -12.03 20.70
N LYS A 640 -24.98 -10.95 20.63
CA LYS A 640 -25.84 -10.72 19.46
C LYS A 640 -25.00 -10.39 18.22
N SER A 641 -23.92 -9.62 18.37
CA SER A 641 -22.99 -9.36 17.27
C SER A 641 -22.32 -10.65 16.84
N ASP A 642 -21.82 -11.46 17.79
CA ASP A 642 -21.17 -12.73 17.48
C ASP A 642 -22.07 -13.68 16.69
N PHE A 643 -23.36 -13.79 17.05
CA PHE A 643 -24.32 -14.61 16.30
C PHE A 643 -24.59 -14.08 14.89
N ILE A 644 -24.52 -12.76 14.70
CA ILE A 644 -24.65 -12.14 13.38
C ILE A 644 -23.41 -12.48 12.55
N ASP A 645 -22.22 -12.29 13.13
CA ASP A 645 -20.95 -12.50 12.45
C ASP A 645 -20.74 -13.97 12.09
N VAL A 646 -21.01 -14.94 12.98
CA VAL A 646 -20.86 -16.37 12.66
C VAL A 646 -21.74 -16.78 11.48
N HIS A 647 -22.97 -16.28 11.43
CA HIS A 647 -23.89 -16.61 10.34
C HIS A 647 -23.50 -15.90 9.03
N ALA A 648 -23.08 -14.63 9.10
CA ALA A 648 -22.57 -13.92 7.93
C ALA A 648 -21.32 -14.61 7.36
N GLN A 649 -20.38 -15.01 8.23
CA GLN A 649 -19.15 -15.69 7.83
C GLN A 649 -19.39 -17.11 7.30
N SER A 650 -20.39 -17.85 7.80
CA SER A 650 -20.74 -19.15 7.21
C SER A 650 -21.27 -19.01 5.78
N LEU A 651 -22.02 -17.95 5.49
CA LEU A 651 -22.49 -17.61 4.14
C LEU A 651 -21.32 -17.19 3.23
N ALA A 652 -20.42 -16.34 3.73
CA ALA A 652 -19.23 -15.91 3.00
C ALA A 652 -18.28 -17.08 2.71
N ALA A 653 -18.10 -18.01 3.65
CA ALA A 653 -17.32 -19.23 3.44
C ALA A 653 -17.92 -20.10 2.32
N LEU A 654 -19.25 -20.27 2.26
CA LEU A 654 -19.89 -20.95 1.12
C LEU A 654 -19.69 -20.21 -0.20
N GLN A 655 -19.72 -18.87 -0.17
CA GLN A 655 -19.50 -18.05 -1.36
C GLN A 655 -18.10 -18.26 -1.94
N ALA A 656 -17.07 -18.36 -1.08
CA ALA A 656 -15.69 -18.60 -1.50
C ALA A 656 -15.53 -19.93 -2.27
N PHE A 657 -16.36 -20.94 -1.97
CA PHE A 657 -16.34 -22.25 -2.64
C PHE A 657 -17.24 -22.35 -3.88
N THR A 658 -17.83 -21.25 -4.37
CA THR A 658 -18.75 -21.28 -5.53
C THR A 658 -18.09 -21.76 -6.82
N HIS A 659 -16.81 -21.46 -7.05
CA HIS A 659 -16.04 -21.99 -8.18
C HIS A 659 -15.85 -23.52 -8.07
N TRP A 660 -15.58 -24.04 -6.87
CA TRP A 660 -15.54 -25.48 -6.62
C TRP A 660 -16.89 -26.14 -6.88
N ILE A 661 -17.99 -25.53 -6.42
CA ILE A 661 -19.36 -26.04 -6.66
C ILE A 661 -19.66 -26.07 -8.17
N SER A 662 -19.16 -25.10 -8.96
CA SER A 662 -19.30 -25.09 -10.42
C SER A 662 -18.51 -26.23 -11.11
N GLN A 663 -17.33 -26.57 -10.60
CA GLN A 663 -16.60 -27.76 -11.06
C GLN A 663 -17.30 -29.06 -10.64
N PHE A 664 -17.85 -29.12 -9.42
CA PHE A 664 -18.66 -30.25 -8.96
C PHE A 664 -19.92 -30.43 -9.83
N TYR A 665 -20.57 -29.35 -10.28
CA TYR A 665 -21.67 -29.43 -11.24
C TYR A 665 -21.24 -30.11 -12.55
N SER A 666 -20.10 -29.72 -13.09
CA SER A 666 -19.55 -30.29 -14.32
C SER A 666 -19.23 -31.79 -14.16
N GLU A 667 -18.73 -32.20 -13.00
CA GLU A 667 -18.46 -33.61 -12.69
C GLU A 667 -19.75 -34.42 -12.43
N ALA A 668 -20.74 -33.81 -11.78
CA ALA A 668 -22.06 -34.41 -11.53
C ALA A 668 -22.83 -34.70 -12.83
N GLN A 669 -22.60 -33.93 -13.90
CA GLN A 669 -23.15 -34.22 -15.22
C GLN A 669 -22.46 -35.41 -15.91
N ARG A 670 -21.19 -35.66 -15.61
CA ARG A 670 -20.42 -36.78 -16.18
C ARG A 670 -20.69 -38.10 -15.46
N ASN A 671 -21.00 -38.06 -14.16
CA ASN A 671 -21.14 -39.24 -13.32
C ASN A 671 -22.42 -39.20 -12.46
N SER A 672 -23.34 -40.15 -12.71
CA SER A 672 -24.65 -40.19 -12.06
C SER A 672 -24.61 -40.26 -10.53
N ARG A 673 -23.55 -40.84 -9.92
CA ARG A 673 -23.42 -40.91 -8.45
C ARG A 673 -23.19 -39.55 -7.80
N HIS A 674 -22.54 -38.63 -8.51
CA HIS A 674 -22.27 -37.27 -8.03
C HIS A 674 -23.50 -36.38 -8.18
N HIS A 675 -24.37 -36.68 -9.13
CA HIS A 675 -25.66 -36.01 -9.32
C HIS A 675 -26.57 -36.10 -8.08
N ASP A 676 -26.66 -37.28 -7.47
CA ASP A 676 -27.48 -37.53 -6.28
C ASP A 676 -27.08 -36.68 -5.06
N LYS A 677 -25.81 -36.23 -4.99
CA LYS A 677 -25.30 -35.36 -3.92
C LYS A 677 -25.36 -33.87 -4.28
N PHE A 678 -25.19 -33.52 -5.55
CA PHE A 678 -25.13 -32.14 -6.02
C PHE A 678 -26.47 -31.41 -5.86
N VAL A 679 -27.56 -32.01 -6.34
CA VAL A 679 -28.88 -31.36 -6.32
C VAL A 679 -29.32 -31.03 -4.89
N PRO A 680 -29.28 -31.96 -3.91
CA PRO A 680 -29.64 -31.65 -2.53
C PRO A 680 -28.78 -30.57 -1.89
N LEU A 681 -27.48 -30.52 -2.19
CA LEU A 681 -26.57 -29.51 -1.66
C LEU A 681 -26.98 -28.10 -2.14
N VAL A 682 -27.10 -27.90 -3.45
CA VAL A 682 -27.50 -26.61 -4.03
C VAL A 682 -28.90 -26.21 -3.56
N THR A 683 -29.86 -27.14 -3.55
CA THR A 683 -31.21 -26.87 -3.05
C THR A 683 -31.19 -26.45 -1.58
N SER A 684 -30.35 -27.07 -0.74
CA SER A 684 -30.22 -26.71 0.67
C SER A 684 -29.61 -25.32 0.86
N ILE A 685 -28.57 -24.97 0.10
CA ILE A 685 -27.97 -23.63 0.10
C ILE A 685 -29.02 -22.59 -0.28
N ILE A 686 -29.73 -22.77 -1.40
CA ILE A 686 -30.71 -21.80 -1.89
C ILE A 686 -31.88 -21.66 -0.90
N ASN A 687 -32.41 -22.78 -0.38
CA ASN A 687 -33.49 -22.74 0.62
C ASN A 687 -33.07 -22.10 1.95
N ALA A 688 -31.78 -22.12 2.30
CA ALA A 688 -31.26 -21.40 3.46
C ALA A 688 -31.06 -19.90 3.18
N VAL A 689 -30.64 -19.53 1.97
CA VAL A 689 -30.35 -18.14 1.60
C VAL A 689 -31.62 -17.31 1.35
N THR A 690 -32.60 -17.85 0.62
CA THR A 690 -33.78 -17.07 0.22
C THR A 690 -34.57 -16.44 1.38
N PRO A 691 -34.77 -17.08 2.56
CA PRO A 691 -35.49 -16.47 3.68
C PRO A 691 -34.70 -15.36 4.39
N LEU A 692 -33.39 -15.25 4.12
CA LEU A 692 -32.53 -14.20 4.70
C LEU A 692 -32.65 -12.87 3.94
N LEU A 693 -33.17 -12.89 2.71
CA LEU A 693 -33.41 -11.72 1.87
C LEU A 693 -34.68 -10.96 2.27
N ALA A 694 -34.78 -10.57 3.54
CA ALA A 694 -35.96 -9.94 4.13
C ALA A 694 -35.61 -8.80 5.10
N LYS A 695 -36.51 -7.83 5.25
CA LYS A 695 -36.32 -6.60 6.07
C LYS A 695 -35.98 -6.81 7.55
N GLN A 696 -36.29 -7.98 8.11
CA GLN A 696 -36.08 -8.27 9.54
C GLN A 696 -34.75 -8.96 9.84
N VAL A 697 -33.86 -9.02 8.85
CA VAL A 697 -32.56 -9.69 8.95
C VAL A 697 -31.47 -8.64 9.14
N PRO A 698 -30.51 -8.85 10.06
CA PRO A 698 -29.37 -7.97 10.24
C PRO A 698 -28.61 -7.74 8.94
N GLU A 699 -28.11 -6.52 8.77
CA GLU A 699 -27.47 -6.04 7.55
C GLU A 699 -26.31 -6.92 7.07
N LYS A 700 -25.36 -7.26 7.94
CA LYS A 700 -24.22 -8.13 7.58
C LYS A 700 -24.68 -9.47 7.00
N ILE A 701 -25.67 -10.13 7.61
CA ILE A 701 -26.23 -11.41 7.12
C ILE A 701 -26.93 -11.19 5.77
N LEU A 702 -27.69 -10.10 5.64
CA LEU A 702 -28.43 -9.76 4.44
C LEU A 702 -27.49 -9.57 3.23
N VAL A 703 -26.38 -8.85 3.42
CA VAL A 703 -25.35 -8.61 2.39
C VAL A 703 -24.64 -9.92 2.02
N SER A 704 -24.15 -10.69 3.00
CA SER A 704 -23.51 -11.99 2.72
C SER A 704 -24.45 -12.99 2.03
N ALA A 705 -25.74 -13.01 2.39
CA ALA A 705 -26.75 -13.82 1.73
C ALA A 705 -26.98 -13.38 0.27
N ALA A 706 -27.02 -12.07 0.01
CA ALA A 706 -27.19 -11.53 -1.33
C ALA A 706 -25.99 -11.84 -2.23
N HIS A 707 -24.76 -11.72 -1.73
CA HIS A 707 -23.55 -12.11 -2.47
C HIS A 707 -23.52 -13.61 -2.78
N LEU A 708 -23.78 -14.48 -1.79
CA LEU A 708 -23.85 -15.93 -2.05
C LEU A 708 -24.92 -16.26 -3.10
N PHE A 709 -26.10 -15.65 -3.02
CA PHE A 709 -27.16 -15.86 -4.02
C PHE A 709 -26.72 -15.42 -5.42
N LEU A 710 -26.06 -14.26 -5.55
CA LEU A 710 -25.52 -13.77 -6.81
C LEU A 710 -24.43 -14.69 -7.37
N SER A 711 -23.49 -15.15 -6.54
CA SER A 711 -22.43 -16.07 -6.96
C SER A 711 -22.99 -17.42 -7.42
N MET A 712 -24.02 -17.94 -6.75
CA MET A 712 -24.73 -19.16 -7.20
C MET A 712 -25.43 -18.94 -8.56
N ALA A 713 -26.06 -17.78 -8.76
CA ALA A 713 -26.75 -17.40 -9.99
C ALA A 713 -25.82 -17.10 -11.18
N THR A 714 -24.57 -16.73 -10.91
CA THR A 714 -23.60 -16.31 -11.94
C THR A 714 -22.62 -17.45 -12.28
N THR A 715 -22.06 -18.11 -11.28
CA THR A 715 -20.95 -19.07 -11.43
C THR A 715 -21.41 -20.52 -11.58
N VAL A 716 -22.37 -20.98 -10.77
CA VAL A 716 -22.84 -22.39 -10.78
C VAL A 716 -24.01 -22.58 -11.74
N ARG A 717 -25.05 -21.73 -11.62
CA ARG A 717 -26.19 -21.58 -12.54
C ARG A 717 -26.76 -22.90 -13.14
N PRO A 718 -27.18 -23.88 -12.31
CA PRO A 718 -27.80 -25.10 -12.80
C PRO A 718 -29.25 -24.85 -13.28
N PRO A 719 -29.78 -25.58 -14.27
CA PRO A 719 -31.10 -25.33 -14.85
C PRO A 719 -32.26 -25.40 -13.86
N PHE A 720 -32.25 -26.38 -12.95
CA PHE A 720 -33.32 -26.59 -11.96
C PHE A 720 -33.46 -25.43 -10.97
N LEU A 721 -32.52 -24.48 -10.92
CA LEU A 721 -32.57 -23.31 -10.04
C LEU A 721 -33.85 -22.48 -10.27
N ILE A 722 -34.33 -22.40 -11.51
CA ILE A 722 -35.59 -21.69 -11.86
C ILE A 722 -36.84 -22.43 -11.37
N GLU A 723 -36.75 -23.75 -11.17
CA GLU A 723 -37.85 -24.61 -10.76
C GLU A 723 -38.00 -24.69 -9.23
N LEU A 724 -36.98 -24.26 -8.48
CA LEU A 724 -37.03 -24.25 -7.03
C LEU A 724 -38.13 -23.30 -6.52
N ALA A 725 -39.02 -23.83 -5.68
CA ALA A 725 -40.13 -23.08 -5.11
C ALA A 725 -39.67 -21.81 -4.35
N SER A 726 -38.53 -21.89 -3.65
CA SER A 726 -37.92 -20.77 -2.95
C SER A 726 -37.53 -19.62 -3.88
N VAL A 727 -36.97 -19.93 -5.05
CA VAL A 727 -36.61 -18.95 -6.08
C VAL A 727 -37.86 -18.37 -6.75
N GLN A 728 -38.87 -19.19 -7.03
CA GLN A 728 -40.14 -18.73 -7.60
C GLN A 728 -40.90 -17.78 -6.67
N ILE A 729 -40.93 -18.08 -5.36
CA ILE A 729 -41.48 -17.19 -4.34
C ILE A 729 -40.70 -15.87 -4.33
N LEU A 730 -39.37 -15.93 -4.35
CA LEU A 730 -38.53 -14.74 -4.38
C LEU A 730 -38.79 -13.88 -5.63
N PHE A 731 -38.93 -14.47 -6.83
CA PHE A 731 -39.30 -13.74 -8.05
C PHE A 731 -40.61 -12.97 -7.87
N LYS A 732 -41.62 -13.60 -7.26
CA LYS A 732 -42.92 -12.98 -7.00
C LYS A 732 -42.81 -11.84 -5.97
N ASP A 733 -42.09 -12.07 -4.88
CA ASP A 733 -41.94 -11.10 -3.80
C ASP A 733 -41.13 -9.89 -4.25
N VAL A 734 -40.03 -10.09 -4.99
CA VAL A 734 -39.21 -9.01 -5.55
C VAL A 734 -39.99 -8.21 -6.59
N SER A 735 -40.72 -8.89 -7.49
CA SER A 735 -41.63 -8.23 -8.44
C SER A 735 -42.74 -7.42 -7.76
N GLY A 736 -43.13 -7.81 -6.55
CA GLY A 736 -44.11 -7.12 -5.71
C GLY A 736 -43.53 -5.96 -4.87
N GLY A 737 -42.24 -5.66 -5.01
CA GLY A 737 -41.58 -4.57 -4.29
C GLY A 737 -41.12 -4.90 -2.87
N SER A 738 -40.97 -6.18 -2.51
CA SER A 738 -40.51 -6.60 -1.17
C SER A 738 -39.16 -6.00 -0.74
N LEU A 739 -38.27 -5.73 -1.70
CA LEU A 739 -36.95 -5.15 -1.48
C LEU A 739 -36.97 -3.64 -1.18
N SER A 740 -38.12 -2.98 -1.29
CA SER A 740 -38.26 -1.54 -0.99
C SER A 740 -37.85 -1.22 0.45
N GLY A 741 -36.88 -0.34 0.65
CA GLY A 741 -36.40 0.05 1.99
C GLY A 741 -35.33 -0.85 2.60
N LEU A 742 -34.79 -1.81 1.83
CA LEU A 742 -33.48 -2.40 2.10
C LEU A 742 -32.37 -1.48 1.57
N GLN A 743 -31.12 -1.72 1.93
CA GLN A 743 -29.98 -1.01 1.36
C GLN A 743 -29.90 -1.19 -0.16
N ASP A 744 -29.46 -0.14 -0.87
CA ASP A 744 -29.45 -0.11 -2.32
C ASP A 744 -28.56 -1.22 -2.92
N GLU A 745 -27.40 -1.49 -2.33
CA GLU A 745 -26.50 -2.58 -2.76
C GLU A 745 -27.21 -3.94 -2.77
N VAL A 746 -27.89 -4.30 -1.68
CA VAL A 746 -28.63 -5.57 -1.58
C VAL A 746 -29.71 -5.67 -2.67
N GLN A 747 -30.41 -4.56 -2.93
CA GLN A 747 -31.44 -4.54 -3.98
C GLN A 747 -30.83 -4.82 -5.35
N LEU A 748 -29.67 -4.22 -5.65
CA LEU A 748 -28.95 -4.42 -6.90
C LEU A 748 -28.49 -5.89 -7.03
N LEU A 749 -27.83 -6.43 -5.99
CA LEU A 749 -27.32 -7.81 -5.99
C LEU A 749 -28.42 -8.84 -6.22
N VAL A 750 -29.56 -8.73 -5.51
CA VAL A 750 -30.68 -9.68 -5.64
C VAL A 750 -31.37 -9.56 -7.00
N CYS A 751 -31.59 -8.34 -7.49
CA CYS A 751 -32.20 -8.14 -8.82
C CYS A 751 -31.27 -8.63 -9.94
N ARG A 752 -29.96 -8.43 -9.82
CA ARG A 752 -28.94 -8.95 -10.72
C ARG A 752 -28.92 -10.48 -10.70
N ALA A 753 -28.94 -11.10 -9.52
CA ALA A 753 -28.96 -12.55 -9.39
C ALA A 753 -30.19 -13.17 -10.08
N LEU A 754 -31.39 -12.64 -9.82
CA LEU A 754 -32.63 -13.10 -10.46
C LEU A 754 -32.63 -12.89 -11.98
N SER A 755 -32.08 -11.78 -12.46
CA SER A 755 -31.88 -11.53 -13.90
C SER A 755 -30.90 -12.55 -14.50
N ASN A 756 -29.75 -12.77 -13.87
CA ASN A 756 -28.70 -13.71 -14.30
C ASN A 756 -29.21 -15.15 -14.45
N ILE A 757 -30.09 -15.61 -13.56
CA ILE A 757 -30.76 -16.92 -13.68
C ILE A 757 -31.54 -17.04 -15.01
N LEU A 758 -32.05 -15.94 -15.55
CA LEU A 758 -32.85 -15.93 -16.78
C LEU A 758 -32.03 -15.61 -18.05
N ILE A 759 -30.94 -14.85 -17.95
CA ILE A 759 -30.22 -14.36 -19.14
C ILE A 759 -28.88 -15.05 -19.41
N LEU A 760 -28.22 -15.63 -18.39
CA LEU A 760 -26.92 -16.27 -18.57
C LEU A 760 -27.06 -17.69 -19.14
N PRO A 761 -26.18 -18.14 -20.05
CA PRO A 761 -26.24 -19.50 -20.58
C PRO A 761 -25.99 -20.54 -19.48
N TRP A 762 -26.77 -21.62 -19.45
CA TRP A 762 -26.48 -22.74 -18.55
C TRP A 762 -25.19 -23.45 -19.00
N PRO A 763 -24.24 -23.73 -18.08
CA PRO A 763 -22.98 -24.34 -18.44
C PRO A 763 -23.18 -25.79 -18.87
N ASN A 764 -22.39 -26.22 -19.85
CA ASN A 764 -22.38 -27.59 -20.40
C ASN A 764 -23.73 -28.07 -20.99
N ILE A 765 -24.63 -27.14 -21.37
CA ILE A 765 -25.90 -27.47 -22.02
C ILE A 765 -25.90 -26.94 -23.47
N PRO A 766 -26.24 -27.78 -24.47
CA PRO A 766 -26.32 -27.36 -25.86
C PRO A 766 -27.27 -26.18 -26.09
N GLU A 767 -27.00 -25.34 -27.09
CA GLU A 767 -27.81 -24.13 -27.37
C GLU A 767 -29.30 -24.43 -27.60
N THR A 768 -29.65 -25.61 -28.12
CA THR A 768 -31.04 -26.03 -28.36
C THR A 768 -31.84 -26.20 -27.08
N ASP A 769 -31.16 -26.58 -25.99
CA ASP A 769 -31.79 -27.01 -24.74
C ASP A 769 -31.76 -25.89 -23.69
N GLN A 770 -31.22 -24.72 -24.03
CA GLN A 770 -31.11 -23.53 -23.18
C GLN A 770 -32.46 -22.84 -22.91
N GLN A 771 -33.53 -23.23 -23.61
CA GLN A 771 -34.89 -22.69 -23.46
C GLN A 771 -34.98 -21.15 -23.56
N TRP A 772 -34.18 -20.55 -24.45
CA TRP A 772 -34.05 -19.09 -24.58
C TRP A 772 -35.37 -18.34 -24.76
N ALA A 773 -36.33 -18.89 -25.49
CA ALA A 773 -37.61 -18.23 -25.73
C ALA A 773 -38.43 -18.04 -24.44
N LEU A 774 -38.55 -19.11 -23.63
CA LEU A 774 -39.26 -19.06 -22.36
C LEU A 774 -38.55 -18.13 -21.36
N ARG A 775 -37.22 -18.24 -21.28
CA ARG A 775 -36.40 -17.41 -20.39
C ARG A 775 -36.46 -15.93 -20.78
N SER A 776 -36.48 -15.63 -22.07
CA SER A 776 -36.65 -14.25 -22.57
C SER A 776 -38.02 -13.67 -22.21
N GLN A 777 -39.08 -14.48 -22.28
CA GLN A 777 -40.41 -14.03 -21.85
C GLN A 777 -40.44 -13.75 -20.35
N HIS A 778 -39.93 -14.67 -19.53
CA HIS A 778 -39.88 -14.50 -18.07
C HIS A 778 -39.04 -13.29 -17.66
N HIS A 779 -37.91 -13.05 -18.34
CA HIS A 779 -37.07 -11.88 -18.08
C HIS A 779 -37.78 -10.59 -18.46
N ALA A 780 -38.45 -10.54 -19.61
CA ALA A 780 -39.27 -9.40 -19.99
C ALA A 780 -40.36 -9.12 -18.95
N GLU A 781 -41.13 -10.13 -18.53
CA GLU A 781 -42.16 -9.97 -17.48
C GLU A 781 -41.59 -9.45 -16.16
N PHE A 782 -40.41 -9.94 -15.76
CA PHE A 782 -39.73 -9.50 -14.55
C PHE A 782 -39.33 -8.02 -14.61
N ILE A 783 -38.61 -7.61 -15.66
CA ILE A 783 -38.21 -6.21 -15.87
C ILE A 783 -39.44 -5.30 -15.99
N GLN A 784 -40.48 -5.77 -16.67
CA GLN A 784 -41.73 -5.03 -16.81
C GLN A 784 -42.42 -4.76 -15.47
N ARG A 785 -42.39 -5.73 -14.54
CA ARG A 785 -42.94 -5.54 -13.18
C ARG A 785 -42.08 -4.59 -12.35
N LEU A 786 -40.75 -4.73 -12.39
CA LEU A 786 -39.82 -3.86 -11.67
C LEU A 786 -39.91 -2.39 -12.12
N THR A 787 -40.08 -2.17 -13.43
CA THR A 787 -40.11 -0.83 -14.04
C THR A 787 -41.52 -0.26 -14.17
N LYS A 788 -42.55 -0.90 -13.58
CA LYS A 788 -43.96 -0.52 -13.78
C LYS A 788 -44.24 0.96 -13.44
N GLU A 789 -43.76 1.43 -12.29
CA GLU A 789 -43.96 2.81 -11.86
C GLU A 789 -43.22 3.79 -12.78
N PHE A 790 -41.98 3.48 -13.14
CA PHE A 790 -41.17 4.27 -14.07
C PHE A 790 -41.82 4.39 -15.46
N ARG A 791 -42.27 3.27 -16.04
CA ARG A 791 -42.92 3.26 -17.36
C ARG A 791 -44.26 4.00 -17.37
N SER A 792 -44.97 4.04 -16.23
CA SER A 792 -46.22 4.80 -16.11
C SER A 792 -46.03 6.32 -16.27
N LEU A 793 -44.82 6.84 -16.03
CA LEU A 793 -44.50 8.26 -16.16
C LEU A 793 -44.65 8.78 -17.60
N LYS A 794 -44.38 7.95 -18.61
CA LYS A 794 -44.57 8.31 -20.02
C LYS A 794 -46.04 8.60 -20.37
N ASN A 795 -46.97 7.99 -19.62
CA ASN A 795 -48.41 8.16 -19.82
C ASN A 795 -49.00 9.33 -19.01
N MET A 796 -48.21 9.96 -18.13
CA MET A 796 -48.65 11.09 -17.32
C MET A 796 -48.46 12.42 -18.08
N SER A 797 -49.47 12.82 -18.85
CA SER A 797 -49.43 14.05 -19.68
C SER A 797 -49.17 15.35 -18.88
N GLN A 798 -49.47 15.36 -17.58
CA GLN A 798 -49.24 16.51 -16.69
C GLN A 798 -47.77 16.64 -16.21
N LEU A 799 -46.96 15.58 -16.34
CA LEU A 799 -45.58 15.54 -15.85
C LEU A 799 -44.70 16.62 -16.49
N ALA A 800 -44.91 16.94 -17.76
CA ALA A 800 -44.14 17.97 -18.47
C ALA A 800 -44.41 19.40 -17.96
N LYS A 801 -45.56 19.63 -17.30
CA LYS A 801 -46.00 20.98 -16.87
C LYS A 801 -45.88 21.21 -15.36
N ASP A 802 -45.92 20.15 -14.56
CA ASP A 802 -45.94 20.24 -13.10
C ASP A 802 -44.59 19.86 -12.49
N LYS A 803 -43.85 20.88 -12.02
CA LYS A 803 -42.55 20.70 -11.35
C LYS A 803 -42.65 19.90 -10.04
N SER A 804 -43.77 19.97 -9.33
CA SER A 804 -43.95 19.21 -8.07
C SER A 804 -44.08 17.72 -8.33
N LEU A 805 -44.76 17.34 -9.44
CA LEU A 805 -44.83 15.97 -9.90
C LEU A 805 -43.47 15.44 -10.38
N GLN A 806 -42.67 16.30 -11.02
CA GLN A 806 -41.29 15.96 -11.42
C GLN A 806 -40.42 15.64 -10.20
N GLU A 807 -40.42 16.50 -9.17
CA GLU A 807 -39.68 16.26 -7.93
C GLU A 807 -40.10 14.95 -7.24
N ARG A 808 -41.40 14.66 -7.20
CA ARG A 808 -41.93 13.43 -6.60
C ARG A 808 -41.54 12.17 -7.39
N ALA A 809 -41.33 12.28 -8.69
CA ALA A 809 -40.95 11.16 -9.55
C ALA A 809 -39.43 10.85 -9.54
N LYS A 810 -38.58 11.80 -9.12
CA LYS A 810 -37.12 11.63 -9.11
C LYS A 810 -36.63 10.33 -8.43
N PRO A 811 -37.06 9.97 -7.21
CA PRO A 811 -36.52 8.80 -6.54
C PRO A 811 -36.81 7.51 -7.31
N THR A 812 -38.00 7.40 -7.90
CA THR A 812 -38.40 6.26 -8.73
C THR A 812 -37.55 6.18 -10.00
N ILE A 813 -37.29 7.32 -10.67
CA ILE A 813 -36.43 7.38 -11.87
C ILE A 813 -35.02 6.94 -11.53
N ARG A 814 -34.39 7.56 -10.52
CA ARG A 814 -32.99 7.30 -10.14
C ARG A 814 -32.79 5.85 -9.72
N ARG A 815 -33.64 5.32 -8.84
CA ARG A 815 -33.59 3.91 -8.40
C ARG A 815 -33.75 2.93 -9.57
N THR A 816 -34.68 3.20 -10.47
CA THR A 816 -34.91 2.33 -11.63
C THR A 816 -33.71 2.35 -12.56
N LEU A 817 -33.17 3.54 -12.88
CA LEU A 817 -32.02 3.66 -13.78
C LEU A 817 -30.75 3.04 -13.19
N GLN A 818 -30.51 3.18 -11.88
CA GLN A 818 -29.40 2.50 -11.21
C GLN A 818 -29.51 0.98 -11.34
N LEU A 819 -30.70 0.42 -11.08
CA LEU A 819 -30.96 -1.01 -11.23
C LEU A 819 -30.76 -1.52 -12.66
N LEU A 820 -31.26 -0.80 -13.66
CA LEU A 820 -31.12 -1.22 -15.05
C LEU A 820 -29.68 -1.04 -15.55
N SER A 821 -28.97 0.00 -15.10
CA SER A 821 -27.55 0.20 -15.43
C SER A 821 -26.70 -0.93 -14.89
N ASP A 822 -26.89 -1.28 -13.61
CA ASP A 822 -26.21 -2.39 -12.94
C ASP A 822 -26.39 -3.73 -13.66
N GLN A 823 -27.62 -4.00 -14.13
CA GLN A 823 -27.93 -5.19 -14.93
C GLN A 823 -27.19 -5.20 -16.28
N VAL A 824 -27.17 -4.06 -16.97
CA VAL A 824 -26.52 -3.95 -18.28
C VAL A 824 -25.00 -4.06 -18.16
N GLU A 825 -24.40 -3.40 -17.18
CA GLU A 825 -22.95 -3.47 -16.91
C GLU A 825 -22.52 -4.90 -16.58
N SER A 826 -23.34 -5.64 -15.83
CA SER A 826 -23.04 -7.02 -15.43
C SER A 826 -22.91 -8.01 -16.61
N ILE A 827 -23.45 -7.66 -17.79
CA ILE A 827 -23.42 -8.52 -18.99
C ILE A 827 -22.49 -7.99 -20.10
N ALA A 828 -21.67 -6.97 -19.82
CA ALA A 828 -20.79 -6.36 -20.81
C ALA A 828 -19.87 -7.39 -21.51
N GLY A 829 -19.34 -8.36 -20.75
CA GLY A 829 -18.46 -9.43 -21.24
C GLY A 829 -19.16 -10.69 -21.76
N GLU A 830 -20.49 -10.76 -21.73
CA GLU A 830 -21.25 -11.98 -22.00
C GLU A 830 -21.58 -12.19 -23.49
N VAL A 831 -22.07 -13.40 -23.82
CA VAL A 831 -22.41 -13.81 -25.19
C VAL A 831 -23.54 -12.97 -25.81
N SER A 832 -23.54 -12.86 -27.15
CA SER A 832 -24.51 -12.04 -27.89
C SER A 832 -25.97 -12.41 -27.62
N LYS A 833 -26.28 -13.69 -27.34
CA LYS A 833 -27.63 -14.13 -27.00
C LYS A 833 -28.13 -13.58 -25.66
N THR A 834 -27.29 -13.59 -24.62
CA THR A 834 -27.59 -12.95 -23.33
C THR A 834 -27.89 -11.46 -23.52
N LYS A 835 -27.05 -10.76 -24.29
CA LYS A 835 -27.23 -9.36 -24.64
C LYS A 835 -28.55 -9.12 -25.40
N GLN A 836 -28.91 -10.00 -26.33
CA GLN A 836 -30.16 -9.93 -27.08
C GLN A 836 -31.39 -10.05 -26.15
N VAL A 837 -31.39 -11.03 -25.24
CA VAL A 837 -32.49 -11.23 -24.28
C VAL A 837 -32.63 -10.02 -23.33
N CYS A 838 -31.51 -9.51 -22.83
CA CYS A 838 -31.49 -8.33 -21.97
C CYS A 838 -32.03 -7.09 -22.71
N HIS A 839 -31.50 -6.81 -23.91
CA HIS A 839 -31.95 -5.69 -24.74
C HIS A 839 -33.46 -5.73 -25.03
N ASN A 840 -33.99 -6.89 -25.44
CA ASN A 840 -35.43 -7.06 -25.72
C ASN A 840 -36.30 -6.74 -24.50
N SER A 841 -35.79 -6.98 -23.30
CA SER A 841 -36.53 -6.73 -22.05
C SER A 841 -36.45 -5.26 -21.61
N LEU A 842 -35.38 -4.56 -22.01
CA LEU A 842 -35.09 -3.17 -21.64
C LEU A 842 -35.61 -2.14 -22.65
N GLN A 843 -36.00 -2.54 -23.85
CA GLN A 843 -36.38 -1.66 -24.95
C GLN A 843 -37.40 -0.58 -24.53
N ASP A 844 -38.48 -0.97 -23.83
CA ASP A 844 -39.47 -0.02 -23.31
C ASP A 844 -38.86 1.02 -22.35
N SER A 845 -37.94 0.60 -21.48
CA SER A 845 -37.30 1.49 -20.51
C SER A 845 -36.30 2.43 -21.17
N ILE A 846 -35.60 1.99 -22.24
CA ILE A 846 -34.75 2.84 -23.06
C ILE A 846 -35.60 3.95 -23.71
N ASP A 847 -36.75 3.60 -24.27
CA ASP A 847 -37.65 4.56 -24.91
C ASP A 847 -38.29 5.54 -23.91
N VAL A 848 -38.64 5.07 -22.71
CA VAL A 848 -39.16 5.93 -21.63
C VAL A 848 -38.06 6.88 -21.15
N THR A 849 -36.83 6.41 -21.00
CA THR A 849 -35.70 7.27 -20.59
C THR A 849 -35.46 8.37 -21.62
N LEU A 850 -35.48 8.05 -22.91
CA LEU A 850 -35.31 9.03 -23.99
C LEU A 850 -36.42 10.08 -23.99
N TYR A 851 -37.66 9.67 -23.70
CA TYR A 851 -38.80 10.58 -23.56
C TYR A 851 -38.67 11.51 -22.34
N LEU A 852 -38.18 11.00 -21.21
CA LEU A 852 -38.02 11.79 -19.99
C LEU A 852 -36.79 12.72 -20.05
N PHE A 853 -35.79 12.40 -20.87
CA PHE A 853 -34.52 13.13 -20.94
C PHE A 853 -34.69 14.65 -21.14
N PRO A 854 -35.49 15.15 -22.11
CA PRO A 854 -35.70 16.58 -22.30
C PRO A 854 -36.46 17.25 -21.15
N LEU A 855 -37.31 16.50 -20.42
CA LEU A 855 -38.10 17.03 -19.30
C LEU A 855 -37.23 17.32 -18.07
N TYR A 856 -36.19 16.51 -17.87
CA TYR A 856 -35.29 16.59 -16.72
C TYR A 856 -33.96 17.28 -17.02
N ILE A 857 -33.76 17.85 -18.22
CA ILE A 857 -32.47 18.43 -18.66
C ILE A 857 -31.89 19.50 -17.72
N GLN A 858 -32.72 20.13 -16.89
CA GLN A 858 -32.31 21.14 -15.92
C GLN A 858 -31.87 20.56 -14.56
N GLN A 859 -32.01 19.25 -14.35
CA GLN A 859 -31.78 18.56 -13.08
C GLN A 859 -30.60 17.60 -13.23
N SER A 860 -29.42 18.05 -12.82
CA SER A 860 -28.14 17.35 -13.06
C SER A 860 -28.03 16.00 -12.34
N ASP A 861 -28.73 15.81 -11.21
CA ASP A 861 -28.77 14.54 -10.48
C ASP A 861 -29.45 13.44 -11.30
N VAL A 862 -30.62 13.72 -11.87
CA VAL A 862 -31.39 12.77 -12.70
C VAL A 862 -30.71 12.54 -14.05
N ILE A 863 -30.22 13.60 -14.68
CA ILE A 863 -29.53 13.50 -15.99
C ILE A 863 -28.22 12.73 -15.86
N ASN A 864 -27.49 12.85 -14.75
CA ASN A 864 -26.31 12.05 -14.50
C ASN A 864 -26.63 10.55 -14.48
N ASP A 865 -27.74 10.16 -13.86
CA ASP A 865 -28.18 8.76 -13.79
C ASP A 865 -28.73 8.27 -15.15
N MET A 866 -29.44 9.12 -15.90
CA MET A 866 -29.86 8.81 -17.29
C MET A 866 -28.67 8.64 -18.23
N MET A 867 -27.67 9.51 -18.13
CA MET A 867 -26.42 9.40 -18.89
C MET A 867 -25.63 8.15 -18.50
N GLY A 868 -25.59 7.79 -17.21
CA GLY A 868 -25.02 6.54 -16.74
C GLY A 868 -25.68 5.32 -17.40
N PHE A 869 -27.01 5.30 -17.44
CA PHE A 869 -27.76 4.23 -18.08
C PHE A 869 -27.49 4.11 -19.59
N TYR A 870 -27.44 5.23 -20.32
CA TYR A 870 -27.10 5.20 -21.75
C TYR A 870 -25.65 4.82 -22.01
N LEU A 871 -24.72 5.27 -21.17
CA LEU A 871 -23.31 4.89 -21.26
C LEU A 871 -23.17 3.37 -21.08
N ALA A 872 -23.74 2.80 -20.01
CA ALA A 872 -23.77 1.35 -19.79
C ALA A 872 -24.37 0.59 -20.97
N THR A 873 -25.50 1.08 -21.50
CA THR A 873 -26.21 0.49 -22.64
C THR A 873 -25.37 0.55 -23.93
N PHE A 874 -24.68 1.66 -24.20
CA PHE A 874 -23.82 1.80 -25.38
C PHE A 874 -22.51 1.04 -25.25
N GLN A 875 -21.98 0.83 -24.05
CA GLN A 875 -20.81 -0.02 -23.84
C GLN A 875 -21.17 -1.50 -24.03
N SER A 876 -22.33 -1.94 -23.53
CA SER A 876 -22.65 -3.37 -23.42
C SER A 876 -23.55 -3.92 -24.53
N LEU A 877 -24.52 -3.11 -25.01
CA LEU A 877 -25.64 -3.52 -25.89
C LEU A 877 -25.68 -2.83 -27.26
N ARG A 878 -24.62 -2.11 -27.63
CA ARG A 878 -24.51 -1.32 -28.88
C ARG A 878 -24.94 -2.08 -30.14
N VAL A 879 -24.46 -3.32 -30.28
CA VAL A 879 -24.73 -4.17 -31.44
C VAL A 879 -26.21 -4.54 -31.52
N GLN A 880 -26.85 -4.80 -30.38
CA GLN A 880 -28.24 -5.21 -30.27
C GLN A 880 -29.22 -4.03 -30.49
N MET A 881 -28.84 -2.81 -30.07
CA MET A 881 -29.64 -1.60 -30.32
C MET A 881 -29.72 -1.25 -31.81
N GLY A 882 -28.64 -1.48 -32.54
CA GLY A 882 -28.52 -1.12 -33.94
C GLY A 882 -28.26 0.38 -34.17
N ILE A 883 -27.66 0.66 -35.33
CA ILE A 883 -27.24 2.01 -35.74
C ILE A 883 -28.39 3.04 -35.70
N PRO A 884 -29.62 2.76 -36.20
CA PRO A 884 -30.68 3.78 -36.25
C PRO A 884 -31.09 4.30 -34.87
N ALA A 885 -31.18 3.41 -33.87
CA ALA A 885 -31.54 3.81 -32.51
C ALA A 885 -30.45 4.69 -31.88
N ILE A 886 -29.18 4.31 -32.05
CA ILE A 886 -28.04 5.08 -31.54
C ILE A 886 -27.98 6.47 -32.20
N GLN A 887 -28.15 6.55 -33.52
CA GLN A 887 -28.19 7.82 -34.25
C GLN A 887 -29.30 8.74 -33.70
N HIS A 888 -30.49 8.19 -33.46
CA HIS A 888 -31.61 8.95 -32.91
C HIS A 888 -31.31 9.51 -31.52
N THR A 889 -30.82 8.67 -30.60
CA THR A 889 -30.44 9.09 -29.24
C THR A 889 -29.35 10.16 -29.26
N ILE A 890 -28.32 10.01 -30.10
CA ILE A 890 -27.21 10.96 -30.19
C ILE A 890 -27.61 12.27 -30.82
N THR A 891 -28.50 12.24 -31.80
CA THR A 891 -29.08 13.47 -32.35
C THR A 891 -29.75 14.28 -31.25
N ILE A 892 -30.57 13.62 -30.42
CA ILE A 892 -31.24 14.28 -29.29
C ILE A 892 -30.20 14.84 -28.29
N PHE A 893 -29.16 14.09 -27.94
CA PHE A 893 -28.14 14.59 -27.00
C PHE A 893 -27.39 15.81 -27.57
N LEU A 894 -26.96 15.75 -28.82
CA LEU A 894 -26.27 16.86 -29.48
C LEU A 894 -27.16 18.11 -29.59
N GLU A 895 -28.46 17.96 -29.79
CA GLU A 895 -29.43 19.06 -29.83
C GLU A 895 -29.69 19.68 -28.44
N LEU A 896 -29.72 18.87 -27.38
CA LEU A 896 -30.03 19.33 -26.02
C LEU A 896 -28.83 19.93 -25.27
N PHE A 897 -27.62 19.41 -25.49
CA PHE A 897 -26.39 19.92 -24.85
C PHE A 897 -25.81 21.13 -25.59
N THR A 898 -26.58 22.23 -25.60
CA THR A 898 -26.11 23.52 -26.14
C THR A 898 -25.00 24.12 -25.28
N ARG A 899 -24.24 25.08 -25.84
CA ARG A 899 -23.15 25.78 -25.14
C ARG A 899 -23.60 26.37 -23.79
N GLU A 900 -24.76 27.00 -23.75
CA GLU A 900 -25.31 27.58 -22.53
C GLU A 900 -25.59 26.51 -21.46
N ARG A 901 -26.14 25.36 -21.88
CA ARG A 901 -26.43 24.25 -20.97
C ARG A 901 -25.17 23.61 -20.41
N LEU A 902 -24.21 23.30 -21.26
CA LEU A 902 -22.91 22.76 -20.84
C LEU A 902 -22.20 23.72 -19.88
N THR A 903 -22.29 25.03 -20.14
CA THR A 903 -21.72 26.04 -19.23
C THR A 903 -22.35 25.97 -17.86
N VAL A 904 -23.69 25.95 -17.76
CA VAL A 904 -24.40 25.84 -16.48
C VAL A 904 -24.05 24.54 -15.76
N THR A 905 -24.03 23.41 -16.48
CA THR A 905 -23.74 22.08 -15.90
C THR A 905 -22.29 21.93 -15.42
N ILE A 906 -21.31 22.56 -16.08
CA ILE A 906 -19.90 22.55 -15.65
C ILE A 906 -19.68 23.47 -14.44
N LEU A 907 -20.41 24.59 -14.38
CA LEU A 907 -20.27 25.60 -13.33
C LEU A 907 -21.07 25.30 -12.06
N GLU A 908 -21.98 24.33 -12.10
CA GLU A 908 -22.79 23.92 -10.95
C GLU A 908 -21.91 23.45 -9.78
N GLU A 909 -22.24 23.91 -8.56
CA GLU A 909 -21.56 23.50 -7.34
C GLU A 909 -21.97 22.07 -6.97
N GLY A 910 -21.24 21.08 -7.52
CA GLY A 910 -21.40 19.67 -7.18
C GLY A 910 -20.78 18.72 -8.21
N ASN A 911 -20.41 17.51 -7.77
CA ASN A 911 -19.76 16.52 -8.66
C ASN A 911 -20.72 15.95 -9.73
N LYS A 912 -22.05 16.06 -9.54
CA LYS A 912 -23.04 15.48 -10.44
C LYS A 912 -23.11 16.17 -11.80
N GLY A 913 -23.02 17.50 -11.85
CA GLY A 913 -22.96 18.25 -13.12
C GLY A 913 -21.73 17.89 -13.94
N ARG A 914 -20.55 17.84 -13.31
CA ARG A 914 -19.31 17.39 -13.96
C ARG A 914 -19.41 15.96 -14.48
N GLY A 915 -20.01 15.06 -13.69
CA GLY A 915 -20.27 13.68 -14.08
C GLY A 915 -21.21 13.51 -15.28
N VAL A 916 -22.13 14.44 -15.54
CA VAL A 916 -22.94 14.46 -16.78
C VAL A 916 -22.05 14.69 -18.00
N VAL A 917 -21.18 15.69 -17.94
CA VAL A 917 -20.30 16.07 -19.05
C VAL A 917 -19.26 14.98 -19.31
N GLU A 918 -18.68 14.41 -18.26
CA GLU A 918 -17.77 13.28 -18.34
C GLU A 918 -18.41 12.08 -19.08
N LYS A 919 -19.60 11.64 -18.65
CA LYS A 919 -20.31 10.51 -19.29
C LYS A 919 -20.73 10.83 -20.73
N PHE A 920 -21.12 12.08 -21.00
CA PHE A 920 -21.44 12.51 -22.35
C PHE A 920 -20.21 12.43 -23.27
N LEU A 921 -19.03 12.86 -22.81
CA LEU A 921 -17.78 12.74 -23.55
C LEU A 921 -17.40 11.26 -23.79
N GLN A 922 -17.57 10.40 -22.78
CA GLN A 922 -17.35 8.95 -22.91
C GLN A 922 -18.31 8.31 -23.92
N ILE A 923 -19.58 8.74 -23.97
CA ILE A 923 -20.54 8.30 -25.00
C ILE A 923 -20.07 8.71 -26.41
N LEU A 924 -19.59 9.94 -26.58
CA LEU A 924 -19.04 10.41 -27.86
C LEU A 924 -17.78 9.63 -28.25
N GLU A 925 -16.94 9.25 -27.28
CA GLU A 925 -15.75 8.43 -27.49
C GLU A 925 -16.13 7.08 -28.11
N ILE A 926 -17.12 6.39 -27.53
CA ILE A 926 -17.61 5.10 -28.03
C ILE A 926 -18.07 5.21 -29.49
N ILE A 927 -18.69 6.33 -29.87
CA ILE A 927 -19.20 6.58 -31.23
C ILE A 927 -18.07 6.87 -32.20
N VAL A 928 -17.05 7.59 -31.75
CA VAL A 928 -15.84 7.86 -32.54
C VAL A 928 -15.05 6.57 -32.78
N GLN A 929 -15.01 5.64 -31.83
CA GLN A 929 -14.35 4.33 -31.98
C GLN A 929 -15.09 3.38 -32.94
N GLU A 930 -16.36 3.61 -33.28
CA GLU A 930 -17.12 2.70 -34.14
C GLU A 930 -16.53 2.62 -35.58
N PRO A 931 -16.21 1.40 -36.08
CA PRO A 931 -15.76 1.23 -37.45
C PRO A 931 -16.92 1.49 -38.43
N GLY A 932 -16.70 2.39 -39.39
CA GLY A 932 -17.66 2.69 -40.45
C GLY A 932 -17.94 4.18 -40.67
N SER A 933 -18.78 4.48 -41.66
CA SER A 933 -19.18 5.84 -42.05
C SER A 933 -20.48 6.32 -41.41
N ALA A 934 -21.20 5.45 -40.69
CA ALA A 934 -22.53 5.73 -40.14
C ALA A 934 -22.58 6.97 -39.22
N PHE A 935 -21.51 7.23 -38.47
CA PHE A 935 -21.41 8.35 -37.54
C PHE A 935 -20.52 9.49 -38.03
N LYS A 936 -20.01 9.43 -39.28
CA LYS A 936 -19.11 10.44 -39.85
C LYS A 936 -19.75 11.83 -39.89
N ALA A 937 -21.08 11.90 -40.08
CA ALA A 937 -21.83 13.14 -40.12
C ALA A 937 -21.81 13.94 -38.80
N PHE A 938 -21.57 13.27 -37.66
CA PHE A 938 -21.54 13.92 -36.34
C PHE A 938 -20.17 14.48 -35.97
N LEU A 939 -19.09 14.06 -36.64
CA LEU A 939 -17.71 14.47 -36.30
C LEU A 939 -17.52 15.99 -36.22
N PRO A 940 -18.03 16.83 -37.16
CA PRO A 940 -17.88 18.28 -37.05
C PRO A 940 -18.53 18.85 -35.80
N THR A 941 -19.73 18.36 -35.44
CA THR A 941 -20.46 18.78 -34.25
C THR A 941 -19.75 18.34 -32.97
N ILE A 942 -19.21 17.11 -32.93
CA ILE A 942 -18.43 16.60 -31.80
C ILE A 942 -17.18 17.45 -31.56
N ILE A 943 -16.44 17.76 -32.63
CA ILE A 943 -15.24 18.61 -32.54
C ILE A 943 -15.60 20.01 -32.04
N SER A 944 -16.68 20.61 -32.56
CA SER A 944 -17.15 21.93 -32.10
C SER A 944 -17.57 21.92 -30.62
N ILE A 945 -18.27 20.89 -30.15
CA ILE A 945 -18.61 20.75 -28.73
C ILE A 945 -17.34 20.65 -27.87
N CYS A 946 -16.36 19.84 -28.27
CA CYS A 946 -15.11 19.67 -27.53
C CYS A 946 -14.30 20.98 -27.46
N MET A 947 -14.10 21.63 -28.60
CA MET A 947 -13.16 22.75 -28.75
C MET A 947 -13.80 24.11 -28.46
N ASP A 948 -15.05 24.33 -28.88
CA ASP A 948 -15.72 25.63 -28.78
C ASP A 948 -16.59 25.74 -27.52
N HIS A 949 -17.13 24.63 -27.01
CA HIS A 949 -18.07 24.65 -25.88
C HIS A 949 -17.42 24.22 -24.56
N ILE A 950 -16.66 23.13 -24.53
CA ILE A 950 -16.14 22.55 -23.28
C ILE A 950 -14.74 23.06 -22.94
N TYR A 951 -13.78 22.97 -23.89
CA TYR A 951 -12.38 23.34 -23.64
C TYR A 951 -12.18 24.76 -23.06
N PRO A 952 -12.84 25.82 -23.57
CA PRO A 952 -12.62 27.18 -23.07
C PRO A 952 -12.98 27.36 -21.59
N ILE A 953 -13.90 26.54 -21.07
CA ILE A 953 -14.37 26.59 -19.69
C ILE A 953 -13.38 25.87 -18.76
N ILE A 954 -12.87 24.72 -19.19
CA ILE A 954 -11.97 23.89 -18.38
C ILE A 954 -10.50 24.32 -18.48
N ALA A 955 -10.09 25.04 -19.53
CA ALA A 955 -8.72 25.55 -19.65
C ALA A 955 -8.40 26.58 -18.56
N GLN A 956 -9.40 27.34 -18.11
CA GLN A 956 -9.25 28.38 -17.09
C GLN A 956 -9.38 27.85 -15.65
N ARG A 957 -9.69 26.56 -15.44
CA ARG A 957 -10.02 25.99 -14.13
C ARG A 957 -9.50 24.57 -13.93
N ALA A 958 -9.06 24.24 -12.72
CA ALA A 958 -8.75 22.86 -12.35
C ALA A 958 -10.05 22.01 -12.35
N SER A 959 -10.16 21.08 -13.28
CA SER A 959 -11.30 20.17 -13.46
C SER A 959 -10.80 18.75 -13.71
N PRO A 960 -10.40 18.02 -12.65
CA PRO A 960 -9.73 16.72 -12.77
C PRO A 960 -10.64 15.63 -13.39
N ASP A 961 -11.96 15.78 -13.31
CA ASP A 961 -12.90 14.77 -13.81
C ASP A 961 -13.14 14.86 -15.34
N ILE A 962 -13.18 16.08 -15.88
CA ILE A 962 -13.57 16.33 -17.29
C ILE A 962 -12.35 16.33 -18.23
N LYS A 963 -11.21 16.86 -17.78
CA LYS A 963 -9.99 16.96 -18.60
C LYS A 963 -9.53 15.60 -19.15
N PRO A 964 -9.43 14.52 -18.34
CA PRO A 964 -9.01 13.21 -18.84
C PRO A 964 -9.96 12.66 -19.90
N ALA A 965 -11.28 12.74 -19.68
CA ALA A 965 -12.28 12.28 -20.63
C ALA A 965 -12.23 13.05 -21.96
N LEU A 966 -12.06 14.38 -21.91
CA LEU A 966 -11.92 15.21 -23.11
C LEU A 966 -10.66 14.85 -23.91
N TYR A 967 -9.51 14.71 -23.24
CA TYR A 967 -8.25 14.39 -23.92
C TYR A 967 -8.24 12.99 -24.51
N LYS A 968 -8.88 12.03 -23.84
CA LYS A 968 -9.09 10.70 -24.38
C LYS A 968 -9.95 10.73 -25.65
N LEU A 969 -11.06 11.46 -25.64
CA LEU A 969 -11.90 11.64 -26.84
C LEU A 969 -11.15 12.32 -28.00
N LEU A 970 -10.38 13.38 -27.71
CA LEU A 970 -9.57 14.07 -28.72
C LEU A 970 -8.49 13.15 -29.30
N PHE A 971 -7.86 12.33 -28.47
CA PHE A 971 -6.91 11.31 -28.91
C PHE A 971 -7.57 10.29 -29.84
N GLU A 972 -8.73 9.76 -29.45
CA GLU A 972 -9.49 8.80 -30.26
C GLU A 972 -9.97 9.39 -31.59
N LEU A 973 -10.35 10.67 -31.62
CA LEU A 973 -10.67 11.37 -32.87
C LEU A 973 -9.48 11.40 -33.83
N LEU A 974 -8.28 11.67 -33.32
CA LEU A 974 -7.06 11.68 -34.12
C LEU A 974 -6.67 10.26 -34.58
N GLN A 975 -6.73 9.27 -33.69
CA GLN A 975 -6.30 7.90 -33.96
C GLN A 975 -7.32 7.16 -34.85
N SER A 976 -8.58 7.12 -34.45
CA SER A 976 -9.63 6.30 -35.07
C SER A 976 -10.25 6.96 -36.30
N LYS A 977 -10.21 8.30 -36.41
CA LYS A 977 -10.77 9.07 -37.53
C LYS A 977 -9.76 9.97 -38.24
N TRP A 978 -8.48 9.60 -38.27
CA TRP A 978 -7.42 10.35 -39.00
C TRP A 978 -7.79 10.69 -40.45
N ARG A 979 -8.57 9.83 -41.13
CA ARG A 979 -9.08 10.05 -42.50
C ARG A 979 -10.03 11.25 -42.65
N TYR A 980 -10.47 11.84 -41.55
CA TYR A 980 -11.21 13.10 -41.54
C TYR A 980 -10.28 14.32 -41.69
N PHE A 981 -9.03 14.18 -41.23
CA PHE A 981 -8.01 15.24 -41.28
C PHE A 981 -7.02 15.05 -42.45
N PHE A 982 -6.83 13.81 -42.91
CA PHE A 982 -5.90 13.50 -43.99
C PHE A 982 -6.56 12.62 -45.06
N SER A 983 -6.39 12.97 -46.33
CA SER A 983 -6.94 12.20 -47.45
C SER A 983 -6.31 10.79 -47.54
N THR A 984 -7.00 9.82 -48.14
CA THR A 984 -6.53 8.42 -48.33
C THR A 984 -5.22 8.25 -49.12
N THR A 985 -4.64 9.33 -49.66
CA THR A 985 -3.39 9.33 -50.44
C THR A 985 -2.14 9.64 -49.61
N VAL A 986 -2.21 9.64 -48.28
CA VAL A 986 -1.08 9.94 -47.38
C VAL A 986 0.14 9.04 -47.64
N LEU A 987 -0.05 7.71 -47.74
CA LEU A 987 1.07 6.78 -48.01
C LEU A 987 1.72 6.99 -49.40
N THR A 988 0.96 7.48 -50.39
CA THR A 988 1.48 7.72 -51.75
C THR A 988 2.10 9.12 -51.91
N LYS A 989 1.74 10.07 -51.05
CA LYS A 989 2.19 11.48 -51.09
C LYS A 989 3.22 11.86 -50.03
N LEU A 990 3.48 11.00 -49.04
CA LEU A 990 4.60 11.14 -48.11
C LEU A 990 5.97 11.20 -48.83
N GLN A 991 6.06 10.67 -50.06
CA GLN A 991 7.25 10.79 -50.91
C GLN A 991 7.41 12.15 -51.62
N SER A 992 6.37 12.99 -51.69
CA SER A 992 6.37 14.24 -52.47
C SER A 992 6.30 15.53 -51.64
N GLY A 993 6.40 15.44 -50.30
CA GLY A 993 6.61 16.60 -49.41
C GLY A 993 5.51 17.68 -49.43
N THR A 994 4.32 17.37 -49.92
CA THR A 994 3.18 18.31 -50.02
C THR A 994 1.94 17.68 -49.43
N GLU A 995 1.80 17.78 -48.11
CA GLU A 995 0.58 17.39 -47.40
C GLU A 995 -0.42 18.56 -47.42
N THR A 996 -1.63 18.33 -47.92
CA THR A 996 -2.78 19.20 -47.68
C THR A 996 -3.62 18.56 -46.59
N VAL A 997 -3.61 19.12 -45.39
CA VAL A 997 -4.47 18.69 -44.27
C VAL A 997 -5.90 19.16 -44.56
N GLU A 998 -6.83 18.22 -44.67
CA GLU A 998 -8.26 18.53 -44.75
C GLU A 998 -8.74 18.96 -43.35
N ASN A 999 -9.48 20.06 -43.22
CA ASN A 999 -9.89 20.62 -41.91
C ASN A 999 -8.71 21.02 -40.99
N GLU A 1000 -7.62 21.55 -41.56
CA GLU A 1000 -6.37 21.96 -40.89
C GLU A 1000 -6.59 22.77 -39.59
N GLN A 1001 -7.50 23.75 -39.60
CA GLN A 1001 -7.75 24.60 -38.43
C GLN A 1001 -8.22 23.81 -37.21
N GLN A 1002 -9.05 22.78 -37.41
CA GLN A 1002 -9.55 21.92 -36.33
C GLN A 1002 -8.44 21.00 -35.82
N PHE A 1003 -7.62 20.44 -36.72
CA PHE A 1003 -6.49 19.59 -36.36
C PHE A 1003 -5.44 20.36 -35.53
N VAL A 1004 -5.07 21.56 -35.97
CA VAL A 1004 -4.12 22.43 -35.27
C VAL A 1004 -4.65 22.83 -33.89
N ALA A 1005 -5.94 23.17 -33.77
CA ALA A 1005 -6.56 23.52 -32.49
C ALA A 1005 -6.47 22.34 -31.50
N ILE A 1006 -6.78 21.11 -31.93
CA ILE A 1006 -6.68 19.91 -31.09
C ILE A 1006 -5.23 19.67 -30.62
N MET A 1007 -4.25 19.83 -31.53
CA MET A 1007 -2.83 19.65 -31.21
C MET A 1007 -2.29 20.74 -30.26
N GLN A 1008 -2.73 21.99 -30.41
CA GLN A 1008 -2.36 23.09 -29.51
C GLN A 1008 -2.87 22.85 -28.09
N VAL A 1009 -4.09 22.34 -27.93
CA VAL A 1009 -4.66 21.98 -26.64
C VAL A 1009 -3.83 20.90 -25.93
N ARG A 1010 -3.39 19.87 -26.66
CA ARG A 1010 -2.47 18.86 -26.10
C ARG A 1010 -1.09 19.43 -25.77
N GLY A 1011 -0.57 20.34 -26.59
CA GLY A 1011 0.75 20.95 -26.38
C GLY A 1011 0.82 21.94 -25.20
N VAL A 1012 -0.26 22.70 -24.94
CA VAL A 1012 -0.30 23.70 -23.87
C VAL A 1012 -0.39 23.08 -22.48
N ASP A 1013 -1.15 22.00 -22.27
CA ASP A 1013 -1.23 21.32 -20.96
C ASP A 1013 0.02 20.45 -20.66
N VAL A 1014 0.72 19.95 -21.69
CA VAL A 1014 2.02 19.26 -21.55
C VAL A 1014 3.12 20.20 -21.04
N ALA A 1015 2.99 21.51 -21.26
CA ALA A 1015 3.93 22.51 -20.74
C ALA A 1015 3.61 22.94 -19.29
N VAL A 1016 2.41 22.62 -18.76
CA VAL A 1016 1.90 23.11 -17.47
C VAL A 1016 1.83 22.01 -16.40
N HIS A 1017 1.81 20.72 -16.77
CA HIS A 1017 1.92 19.60 -15.84
C HIS A 1017 3.14 18.72 -16.11
N SER A 1018 3.87 18.46 -15.04
CA SER A 1018 5.07 17.66 -14.91
C SER A 1018 5.03 16.33 -15.68
N LEU A 1019 6.20 15.94 -16.18
CA LEU A 1019 6.52 14.86 -17.12
C LEU A 1019 6.31 13.40 -16.62
N ASP A 1020 5.40 13.12 -15.69
CA ASP A 1020 5.41 11.83 -14.96
C ASP A 1020 4.40 10.76 -15.39
N ILE A 1021 3.54 10.98 -16.40
CA ILE A 1021 2.54 9.95 -16.80
C ILE A 1021 2.69 9.45 -18.26
N VAL A 1022 3.63 9.98 -19.04
CA VAL A 1022 3.79 9.60 -20.47
C VAL A 1022 5.00 8.68 -20.73
N SER A 1023 5.89 8.46 -19.75
CA SER A 1023 7.12 7.67 -19.97
C SER A 1023 6.96 6.15 -19.89
N GLN A 1024 5.81 5.60 -19.48
CA GLN A 1024 5.65 4.14 -19.29
C GLN A 1024 4.74 3.40 -20.29
N SER A 1025 4.05 4.07 -21.21
CA SER A 1025 3.11 3.37 -22.12
C SER A 1025 3.21 3.71 -23.62
N TYR A 1026 4.19 4.51 -24.05
CA TYR A 1026 4.31 4.95 -25.45
C TYR A 1026 5.73 4.77 -26.05
N CYS A 1027 6.36 3.64 -25.76
CA CYS A 1027 7.37 3.07 -26.66
C CYS A 1027 6.91 1.67 -27.08
N ILE A 1028 6.97 1.42 -28.38
CA ILE A 1028 6.51 0.24 -29.14
C ILE A 1028 5.15 0.51 -29.83
N ASP A 1029 5.11 0.29 -31.15
CA ASP A 1029 3.95 0.34 -32.08
C ASP A 1029 3.65 1.62 -32.88
N CYS A 1030 4.60 2.54 -33.06
CA CYS A 1030 4.52 3.56 -34.14
C CYS A 1030 5.80 3.68 -34.96
N VAL A 1031 6.50 2.56 -35.16
CA VAL A 1031 7.44 2.38 -36.27
C VAL A 1031 7.15 1.01 -36.87
N ASP A 1032 6.20 1.00 -37.81
CA ASP A 1032 6.17 0.13 -39.00
C ASP A 1032 5.18 0.73 -40.04
#